data_AF-A0A7Y2FM44-F1
#
_entry.id   AF-A0A7Y2FM44-F1
#
_cell.length_a   1.000
_cell.length_b   1.000
_cell.length_c   1.000
_cell.angle_alpha   90.00
_cell.angle_beta   90.00
_cell.angle_gamma   90.00
#
_symmetry.space_group_name_H-M   'P 1'
#
loop_
_entity.id
_entity.type
_entity.pdbx_description
1 polymer ?
#
loop_
_entity_poly.entity_id
_entity_poly.type
_entity_poly.pdbx_seq_one_letter_code
_entity_poly.pdbx_strand_id
1 'polypeptide(L)'
;MKKIDKSKLEELANKLVLNQITNSIEDYDNKLIKKITNDDKNKLVKLKKECRYVLLIGAGASHYTTNKIPLARQAYEKIRENIQQGDSLTTKLIDDELYKNSLIYKLNKTDFESQLFAISKYFPQEVEKNLVQLFKKKYEIGLFYEIVGHLLKHRFIDIIINYNFDEILDNVISEEIKNEDFNIIYSDGHCPENYTEGTIHKNNRGLKTPIYIKPHGTSSHSSTMRFTRKDYYNISHQINKFIQTLFIGEHNKDDYKYELNLIIVGFGMKSFELNEIIKNTYEIKNKGKKRKHHTKINSYIFDYLQKDQYLESINDEVIYNKLNPIHFHSPNPDSFDIAFHELWKLIHSKYKEEYKPKGIERHILLSRIFSDKTTFLNSYNTKKQYFKERTYFEITVLYLASDGLLNAVQLRKSRVYKYFKLYKKAKGRKRLSSFLKDMGISKYKGYVADTFIIEDARINQTYNILFKHFYEKLLLNIRNKIVQDKIRKNKKEILKDLFPKIKKNNLLNVNYDNSYMYDVKFERITARNIIRNDTHWAYLFRHIFENKNTWDALYTISEMGRFLFKPEQAEFIGKKQIEIIASSFDIEDQERKINWKPFRNNLISKKPLKLPWWLHNQHLVLFLKKSKSKNENTLKHNLELKYGFYFDSRLLNRDVSPLFIDDQDNLNKMLNIFTSYWDKAKQFSIDKRIKNAESYKSHRKKRNELLKLTKVSLNLSKKQNQ
;
A
#
# COMPACT_ATOMS: atom_id res chain seq x y z
N MET A 1 -8.93 -31.68 9.30
CA MET A 1 -8.14 -30.46 9.54
C MET A 1 -8.65 -29.77 10.79
N LYS A 2 -7.83 -29.62 11.85
CA LYS A 2 -8.16 -28.69 12.95
C LYS A 2 -8.29 -27.30 12.35
N LYS A 3 -9.49 -26.69 12.48
CA LYS A 3 -9.75 -25.34 11.96
C LYS A 3 -8.87 -24.36 12.73
N ILE A 4 -8.27 -23.39 12.03
CA ILE A 4 -7.63 -22.21 12.65
C ILE A 4 -8.58 -21.68 13.73
N ASP A 5 -8.07 -21.37 14.92
CA ASP A 5 -8.86 -20.76 15.99
C ASP A 5 -9.38 -19.40 15.52
N LYS A 6 -10.62 -19.42 15.00
CA LYS A 6 -11.26 -18.25 14.41
C LYS A 6 -11.45 -17.14 15.44
N SER A 7 -11.65 -17.47 16.71
CA SER A 7 -11.87 -16.48 17.76
C SER A 7 -10.60 -15.67 18.00
N LYS A 8 -9.45 -16.34 18.07
CA LYS A 8 -8.16 -15.68 18.23
C LYS A 8 -7.71 -14.93 16.98
N LEU A 9 -8.01 -15.45 15.79
CA LEU A 9 -7.74 -14.72 14.54
C LEU A 9 -8.61 -13.46 14.43
N GLU A 10 -9.86 -13.53 14.87
CA GLU A 10 -10.76 -12.37 14.96
C GLU A 10 -10.26 -11.34 15.98
N GLU A 11 -9.69 -11.77 17.10
CA GLU A 11 -9.03 -10.88 18.07
C GLU A 11 -7.90 -10.08 17.41
N LEU A 12 -7.02 -10.75 16.64
CA LEU A 12 -5.95 -10.09 15.90
C LEU A 12 -6.50 -9.15 14.82
N ALA A 13 -7.54 -9.55 14.08
CA ALA A 13 -8.18 -8.70 13.09
C ALA A 13 -8.73 -7.41 13.70
N ASN A 14 -9.41 -7.51 14.85
CA ASN A 14 -9.93 -6.36 15.59
C ASN A 14 -8.81 -5.39 15.99
N LYS A 15 -7.72 -5.94 16.50
CA LYS A 15 -6.52 -5.20 16.88
C LYS A 15 -5.89 -4.44 15.70
N LEU A 16 -5.74 -5.10 14.54
CA LEU A 16 -5.21 -4.48 13.33
C LEU A 16 -6.13 -3.38 12.76
N VAL A 17 -7.45 -3.59 12.78
CA VAL A 17 -8.45 -2.57 12.41
C VAL A 17 -8.28 -1.33 13.28
N LEU A 18 -8.18 -1.53 14.59
CA LEU A 18 -7.99 -0.42 15.50
C LEU A 18 -6.66 0.31 15.23
N ASN A 19 -5.56 -0.41 15.03
CA ASN A 19 -4.27 0.19 14.71
C ASN A 19 -4.33 1.07 13.48
N GLN A 20 -5.01 0.61 12.43
CA GLN A 20 -5.18 1.37 11.21
C GLN A 20 -5.95 2.66 11.49
N ILE A 21 -7.07 2.60 12.22
CA ILE A 21 -7.88 3.78 12.53
C ILE A 21 -7.06 4.79 13.35
N THR A 22 -6.33 4.34 14.38
CA THR A 22 -5.51 5.21 15.24
C THR A 22 -4.33 5.84 14.50
N ASN A 23 -3.72 5.11 13.55
CA ASN A 23 -2.69 5.67 12.67
C ASN A 23 -3.25 6.67 11.65
N SER A 24 -4.53 6.53 11.29
CA SER A 24 -5.19 7.31 10.26
C SER A 24 -5.71 8.66 10.76
N ILE A 25 -6.29 8.69 11.95
CA ILE A 25 -7.08 9.83 12.45
C ILE A 25 -6.47 10.31 13.76
N GLU A 26 -6.04 11.57 13.80
CA GLU A 26 -5.33 12.14 14.95
C GLU A 26 -6.21 12.15 16.21
N ASP A 27 -7.43 12.69 16.15
CA ASP A 27 -8.34 12.83 17.30
C ASP A 27 -9.30 11.66 17.44
N TYR A 28 -8.72 10.49 17.70
CA TYR A 28 -9.48 9.26 17.87
C TYR A 28 -10.23 9.18 19.23
N ASP A 29 -11.52 8.80 19.18
CA ASP A 29 -12.33 8.47 20.36
C ASP A 29 -13.18 7.19 20.17
N ASN A 30 -13.92 6.79 21.20
CA ASN A 30 -14.77 5.60 21.14
C ASN A 30 -15.98 5.77 20.21
N LYS A 31 -16.46 7.00 20.01
CA LYS A 31 -17.59 7.28 19.11
C LYS A 31 -17.16 7.09 17.66
N LEU A 32 -15.90 7.43 17.35
CA LEU A 32 -15.28 7.25 16.06
C LEU A 32 -15.26 5.78 15.63
N ILE A 33 -14.83 4.86 16.50
CA ILE A 33 -14.83 3.42 16.18
C ILE A 33 -16.22 2.96 15.76
N LYS A 34 -17.24 3.28 16.56
CA LYS A 34 -18.63 2.89 16.28
C LYS A 34 -19.15 3.50 14.98
N LYS A 35 -18.64 4.67 14.61
CA LYS A 35 -18.96 5.30 13.34
C LYS A 35 -18.34 4.52 12.17
N ILE A 36 -17.08 4.12 12.28
CA ILE A 36 -16.31 3.50 11.19
C ILE A 36 -16.59 1.99 11.04
N THR A 37 -16.86 1.30 12.14
CA THR A 37 -16.89 -0.17 12.21
C THR A 37 -18.29 -0.73 12.47
N ASN A 38 -18.50 -2.00 12.11
CA ASN A 38 -19.70 -2.80 12.41
C ASN A 38 -19.66 -3.39 13.84
N ASP A 39 -18.83 -2.88 14.75
CA ASP A 39 -18.67 -3.45 16.09
C ASP A 39 -19.69 -2.89 17.08
N ASP A 40 -20.86 -3.52 17.12
CA ASP A 40 -21.94 -3.17 18.04
C ASP A 40 -21.67 -3.60 19.49
N LYS A 41 -20.72 -4.53 19.70
CA LYS A 41 -20.47 -5.16 21.02
C LYS A 41 -19.39 -4.45 21.86
N ASN A 42 -18.93 -3.26 21.44
CA ASN A 42 -17.86 -2.51 22.09
C ASN A 42 -16.55 -3.32 22.27
N LYS A 43 -16.27 -4.32 21.42
CA LYS A 43 -15.05 -5.14 21.54
C LYS A 43 -13.80 -4.31 21.23
N LEU A 44 -13.85 -3.48 20.18
CA LEU A 44 -12.81 -2.57 19.75
C LEU A 44 -12.65 -1.38 20.71
N VAL A 45 -13.77 -0.88 21.22
CA VAL A 45 -13.86 0.24 22.18
C VAL A 45 -13.08 -0.03 23.47
N LYS A 46 -12.92 -1.30 23.87
CA LYS A 46 -12.15 -1.71 25.05
C LYS A 46 -10.64 -1.75 24.81
N LEU A 47 -10.16 -1.71 23.57
CA LEU A 47 -8.75 -1.81 23.20
C LEU A 47 -8.06 -0.42 23.21
N LYS A 48 -8.26 0.41 24.23
CA LYS A 48 -7.65 1.76 24.30
C LYS A 48 -6.23 1.76 24.88
N LYS A 49 -5.24 1.24 24.15
CA LYS A 49 -3.84 1.39 24.55
C LYS A 49 -3.00 1.82 23.36
N GLU A 50 -1.96 2.60 23.61
CA GLU A 50 -0.89 2.79 22.63
C GLU A 50 -0.37 1.40 22.26
N CYS A 51 -0.55 1.02 20.99
CA CYS A 51 -0.17 -0.29 20.49
C CYS A 51 0.85 -0.12 19.38
N ARG A 52 1.71 -1.11 19.21
CA ARG A 52 2.56 -1.23 18.02
C ARG A 52 2.51 -2.64 17.49
N TYR A 53 2.40 -2.76 16.17
CA TYR A 53 2.28 -4.02 15.47
C TYR A 53 3.55 -4.26 14.67
N VAL A 54 4.29 -5.28 15.10
CA VAL A 54 5.55 -5.69 14.48
C VAL A 54 5.35 -7.06 13.87
N LEU A 55 5.53 -7.17 12.56
CA LEU A 55 5.55 -8.43 11.85
C LEU A 55 6.99 -8.93 11.72
N LEU A 56 7.28 -10.10 12.28
CA LEU A 56 8.55 -10.80 12.21
C LEU A 56 8.43 -11.92 11.18
N ILE A 57 9.31 -11.93 10.19
CA ILE A 57 9.28 -12.87 9.07
C ILE A 57 10.56 -13.69 9.04
N GLY A 58 10.40 -15.01 8.99
CA GLY A 58 11.48 -15.98 8.87
C GLY A 58 11.50 -16.77 7.58
N ALA A 59 12.53 -17.61 7.45
CA ALA A 59 12.79 -18.36 6.22
C ALA A 59 11.66 -19.34 5.91
N GLY A 60 10.94 -19.80 6.95
CA GLY A 60 9.74 -20.61 6.80
C GLY A 60 8.66 -19.89 5.98
N ALA A 61 8.48 -18.58 6.14
CA ALA A 61 7.50 -17.83 5.36
C ALA A 61 7.81 -17.93 3.86
N SER A 62 9.05 -17.65 3.47
CA SER A 62 9.50 -17.78 2.07
C SER A 62 9.43 -19.21 1.55
N HIS A 63 9.84 -20.17 2.39
CA HIS A 63 9.82 -21.59 2.05
C HIS A 63 8.39 -22.08 1.78
N TYR A 64 7.45 -21.90 2.71
CA TYR A 64 6.09 -22.41 2.53
C TYR A 64 5.27 -21.64 1.50
N THR A 65 5.57 -20.35 1.31
CA THR A 65 4.92 -19.55 0.28
C THR A 65 5.40 -19.92 -1.14
N THR A 66 6.68 -20.28 -1.32
CA THR A 66 7.24 -20.49 -2.68
C THR A 66 7.68 -21.91 -3.00
N ASN A 67 8.00 -22.70 -1.98
CA ASN A 67 8.68 -24.01 -2.03
C ASN A 67 10.02 -24.00 -2.79
N LYS A 68 10.60 -22.82 -3.02
CA LYS A 68 11.85 -22.63 -3.78
C LYS A 68 12.99 -22.06 -2.95
N ILE A 69 12.64 -21.41 -1.84
CA ILE A 69 13.60 -20.92 -0.86
C ILE A 69 13.84 -22.07 0.12
N PRO A 70 15.07 -22.59 0.25
CA PRO A 70 15.36 -23.67 1.18
C PRO A 70 15.23 -23.18 2.63
N LEU A 71 14.83 -24.08 3.53
CA LEU A 71 14.99 -23.86 4.97
C LEU A 71 16.49 -23.89 5.33
N ALA A 72 16.82 -23.39 6.52
CA ALA A 72 18.20 -23.24 6.98
C ALA A 72 19.03 -24.54 6.84
N ARG A 73 18.50 -25.67 7.34
CA ARG A 73 19.14 -26.99 7.19
C ARG A 73 19.37 -27.40 5.73
N GLN A 74 18.35 -27.23 4.87
CA GLN A 74 18.43 -27.56 3.46
C GLN A 74 19.43 -26.67 2.72
N ALA A 75 19.57 -25.41 3.15
CA ALA A 75 20.54 -24.49 2.59
C ALA A 75 21.97 -24.92 2.95
N TYR A 76 22.20 -25.30 4.23
CA TYR A 76 23.48 -25.84 4.67
C TYR A 76 23.88 -27.09 3.90
N GLU A 77 22.99 -28.08 3.79
CA GLU A 77 23.25 -29.35 3.08
C GLU A 77 23.69 -29.07 1.63
N LYS A 78 22.98 -28.19 0.91
CA LYS A 78 23.34 -27.80 -0.46
C LYS A 78 24.67 -27.05 -0.57
N ILE A 79 24.95 -26.15 0.37
CA ILE A 79 26.22 -25.41 0.40
C ILE A 79 27.38 -26.38 0.64
N ARG A 80 27.19 -27.29 1.60
CA ARG A 80 28.16 -28.31 1.96
C ARG A 80 28.44 -29.22 0.76
N GLU A 81 27.41 -29.76 0.11
CA GLU A 81 27.55 -30.58 -1.11
C GLU A 81 28.31 -29.86 -2.23
N ASN A 82 27.99 -28.59 -2.47
CA ASN A 82 28.63 -27.79 -3.53
C ASN A 82 30.11 -27.50 -3.26
N ILE A 83 30.50 -27.36 -1.99
CA ILE A 83 31.90 -27.16 -1.58
C ILE A 83 32.65 -28.50 -1.54
N GLN A 84 31.96 -29.59 -1.19
CA GLN A 84 32.58 -30.88 -0.93
C GLN A 84 33.03 -31.64 -2.18
N GLN A 85 32.42 -31.47 -3.35
CA GLN A 85 32.70 -32.17 -4.64
C GLN A 85 33.72 -33.35 -4.61
N GLY A 86 33.51 -34.37 -3.75
CA GLY A 86 34.36 -35.57 -3.62
C GLY A 86 35.58 -35.52 -2.69
N ASP A 87 35.89 -34.41 -2.01
CA ASP A 87 37.07 -34.29 -1.14
C ASP A 87 36.80 -34.68 0.33
N SER A 88 37.36 -35.81 0.74
CA SER A 88 37.31 -36.32 2.11
C SER A 88 38.00 -35.40 3.14
N LEU A 89 39.04 -34.66 2.72
CA LEU A 89 39.81 -33.77 3.59
C LEU A 89 38.97 -32.54 3.98
N THR A 90 38.32 -31.91 3.01
CA THR A 90 37.39 -30.79 3.23
C THR A 90 36.27 -31.14 4.23
N THR A 91 35.71 -32.34 4.11
CA THR A 91 34.65 -32.82 5.02
C THR A 91 35.16 -32.90 6.46
N LYS A 92 36.34 -33.50 6.65
CA LYS A 92 36.96 -33.64 7.96
C LYS A 92 37.27 -32.27 8.58
N LEU A 93 37.81 -31.32 7.81
CA LEU A 93 38.10 -29.96 8.29
C LEU A 93 36.85 -29.23 8.83
N ILE A 94 35.72 -29.36 8.13
CA ILE A 94 34.45 -28.75 8.53
C ILE A 94 33.91 -29.42 9.81
N ASP A 95 33.92 -30.75 9.87
CA ASP A 95 33.40 -31.51 11.01
C ASP A 95 34.26 -31.30 12.27
N ASP A 96 35.60 -31.25 12.12
CA ASP A 96 36.53 -30.93 13.20
C ASP A 96 36.29 -29.51 13.73
N GLU A 97 36.02 -28.54 12.84
CA GLU A 97 35.69 -27.18 13.27
C GLU A 97 34.32 -27.10 13.97
N LEU A 98 33.31 -27.83 13.50
CA LEU A 98 32.02 -27.93 14.19
C LEU A 98 32.16 -28.57 15.58
N TYR A 99 33.00 -29.61 15.67
CA TYR A 99 33.34 -30.24 16.94
C TYR A 99 34.02 -29.25 17.88
N LYS A 100 35.06 -28.55 17.42
CA LYS A 100 35.75 -27.50 18.16
C LYS A 100 34.80 -26.41 18.63
N ASN A 101 33.93 -25.92 17.74
CA ASN A 101 32.95 -24.87 18.05
C ASN A 101 31.97 -25.28 19.15
N SER A 102 31.56 -26.55 19.16
CA SER A 102 30.70 -27.06 20.22
C SER A 102 31.40 -27.22 21.56
N LEU A 103 32.68 -27.61 21.58
CA LEU A 103 33.42 -27.83 22.81
C LEU A 103 33.86 -26.51 23.45
N ILE A 104 34.48 -25.64 22.66
CA ILE A 104 35.11 -24.42 23.17
C ILE A 104 34.07 -23.32 23.38
N TYR A 105 33.21 -23.09 22.39
CA TYR A 105 32.27 -21.97 22.39
C TYR A 105 30.85 -22.40 22.80
N LYS A 106 30.64 -23.68 23.12
CA LYS A 106 29.33 -24.25 23.48
C LYS A 106 28.24 -23.98 22.43
N LEU A 107 28.63 -23.89 21.15
CA LEU A 107 27.67 -23.67 20.06
C LEU A 107 26.95 -24.98 19.71
N ASN A 108 25.66 -24.91 19.44
CA ASN A 108 24.92 -26.06 18.95
C ASN A 108 25.36 -26.39 17.52
N LYS A 109 25.83 -27.61 17.29
CA LYS A 109 26.31 -28.11 15.98
C LYS A 109 25.22 -28.17 14.91
N THR A 110 23.96 -28.19 15.32
CA THR A 110 22.81 -28.28 14.42
C THR A 110 22.21 -26.92 14.06
N ASP A 111 22.66 -25.84 14.73
CA ASP A 111 22.28 -24.48 14.35
C ASP A 111 22.91 -24.10 13.02
N PHE A 112 22.09 -23.52 12.14
CA PHE A 112 22.50 -23.11 10.81
C PHE A 112 23.68 -22.14 10.82
N GLU A 113 23.69 -21.21 11.77
CA GLU A 113 24.73 -20.18 11.88
C GLU A 113 26.04 -20.76 12.39
N SER A 114 26.00 -21.78 13.26
CA SER A 114 27.18 -22.54 13.69
C SER A 114 27.75 -23.37 12.54
N GLN A 115 26.85 -23.98 11.77
CA GLN A 115 27.17 -24.75 10.56
C GLN A 115 27.85 -23.89 9.50
N LEU A 116 27.29 -22.74 9.17
CA LEU A 116 27.91 -21.81 8.24
C LEU A 116 29.20 -21.21 8.80
N PHE A 117 29.28 -20.92 10.09
CA PHE A 117 30.51 -20.41 10.70
C PHE A 117 31.69 -21.38 10.52
N ALA A 118 31.46 -22.70 10.68
CA ALA A 118 32.50 -23.70 10.46
C ALA A 118 32.95 -23.76 9.00
N ILE A 119 32.03 -23.71 8.02
CA ILE A 119 32.39 -23.70 6.60
C ILE A 119 33.10 -22.41 6.21
N SER A 120 32.57 -21.25 6.63
CA SER A 120 33.09 -19.93 6.28
C SER A 120 34.49 -19.64 6.83
N LYS A 121 34.96 -20.41 7.83
CA LYS A 121 36.36 -20.33 8.28
C LYS A 121 37.34 -20.68 7.16
N TYR A 122 36.99 -21.64 6.31
CA TYR A 122 37.85 -22.14 5.24
C TYR A 122 37.40 -21.64 3.86
N PHE A 123 36.08 -21.45 3.66
CA PHE A 123 35.48 -21.13 2.36
C PHE A 123 34.49 -19.96 2.43
N PRO A 124 34.90 -18.76 2.91
CA PRO A 124 33.98 -17.65 3.13
C PRO A 124 33.30 -17.16 1.84
N GLN A 125 34.05 -17.07 0.74
CA GLN A 125 33.55 -16.55 -0.54
C GLN A 125 32.58 -17.52 -1.21
N GLU A 126 32.85 -18.82 -1.12
CA GLU A 126 32.01 -19.89 -1.64
C GLU A 126 30.68 -19.95 -0.89
N VAL A 127 30.70 -19.81 0.44
CA VAL A 127 29.47 -19.74 1.25
C VAL A 127 28.62 -18.55 0.82
N GLU A 128 29.21 -17.35 0.73
CA GLU A 128 28.49 -16.14 0.28
C GLU A 128 27.89 -16.33 -1.12
N LYS A 129 28.70 -16.81 -2.07
CA LYS A 129 28.25 -17.08 -3.46
C LYS A 129 27.09 -18.08 -3.51
N ASN A 130 27.17 -19.18 -2.75
CA ASN A 130 26.11 -20.17 -2.69
C ASN A 130 24.84 -19.62 -2.03
N LEU A 131 24.97 -18.86 -0.93
CA LEU A 131 23.82 -18.20 -0.29
C LEU A 131 23.13 -17.23 -1.25
N VAL A 132 23.90 -16.39 -1.94
CA VAL A 132 23.35 -15.48 -2.96
C VAL A 132 22.63 -16.30 -4.04
N GLN A 133 23.21 -17.39 -4.54
CA GLN A 133 22.57 -18.23 -5.56
C GLN A 133 21.25 -18.84 -5.08
N LEU A 134 21.21 -19.35 -3.84
CA LEU A 134 20.03 -19.96 -3.24
C LEU A 134 18.91 -18.92 -3.01
N PHE A 135 19.26 -17.76 -2.44
CA PHE A 135 18.30 -16.79 -1.92
C PHE A 135 18.02 -15.60 -2.84
N LYS A 136 18.73 -15.40 -3.96
CA LYS A 136 18.47 -14.32 -4.94
C LYS A 136 17.19 -14.56 -5.76
N LYS A 137 16.06 -14.62 -5.06
CA LYS A 137 14.70 -14.70 -5.58
C LYS A 137 14.00 -13.40 -5.23
N LYS A 138 13.48 -12.73 -6.26
CA LYS A 138 12.85 -11.40 -6.14
C LYS A 138 11.44 -11.34 -6.70
N TYR A 139 11.14 -12.18 -7.68
CA TYR A 139 9.90 -12.13 -8.46
C TYR A 139 9.01 -13.36 -8.26
N GLU A 140 9.26 -14.11 -7.18
CA GLU A 140 8.34 -15.14 -6.76
C GLU A 140 7.04 -14.49 -6.26
N ILE A 141 5.91 -15.17 -6.46
CA ILE A 141 4.59 -14.64 -6.14
C ILE A 141 3.97 -15.51 -5.06
N GLY A 142 3.56 -14.85 -3.99
CA GLY A 142 2.83 -15.45 -2.88
C GLY A 142 1.78 -14.49 -2.37
N LEU A 143 0.55 -14.98 -2.19
CA LEU A 143 -0.56 -14.15 -1.71
C LEU A 143 -0.27 -13.60 -0.31
N PHE A 144 0.39 -14.38 0.55
CA PHE A 144 0.87 -13.96 1.86
C PHE A 144 1.68 -12.65 1.78
N TYR A 145 2.74 -12.62 0.96
CA TYR A 145 3.59 -11.44 0.83
C TYR A 145 2.83 -10.25 0.24
N GLU A 146 2.01 -10.49 -0.78
CA GLU A 146 1.14 -9.49 -1.40
C GLU A 146 0.17 -8.85 -0.36
N ILE A 147 -0.44 -9.65 0.52
CA ILE A 147 -1.29 -9.16 1.61
C ILE A 147 -0.46 -8.41 2.66
N VAL A 148 0.72 -8.92 3.04
CA VAL A 148 1.61 -8.24 4.00
C VAL A 148 2.01 -6.85 3.51
N GLY A 149 2.39 -6.72 2.23
CA GLY A 149 2.69 -5.42 1.63
C GLY A 149 1.48 -4.47 1.67
N HIS A 150 0.28 -5.00 1.42
CA HIS A 150 -0.97 -4.24 1.53
C HIS A 150 -1.28 -3.79 2.96
N LEU A 151 -1.08 -4.67 3.96
CA LEU A 151 -1.27 -4.35 5.38
C LEU A 151 -0.29 -3.27 5.87
N LEU A 152 0.98 -3.32 5.42
CA LEU A 152 1.98 -2.30 5.73
C LEU A 152 1.62 -0.95 5.09
N LYS A 153 1.29 -0.96 3.80
CA LYS A 153 0.89 0.24 3.04
C LYS A 153 -0.26 0.98 3.73
N HIS A 154 -1.28 0.23 4.14
CA HIS A 154 -2.48 0.79 4.73
C HIS A 154 -2.41 0.92 6.26
N ARG A 155 -1.21 0.82 6.86
CA ARG A 155 -0.97 1.10 8.29
C ARG A 155 -1.72 0.17 9.26
N PHE A 156 -2.05 -1.04 8.81
CA PHE A 156 -2.49 -2.10 9.71
C PHE A 156 -1.31 -2.64 10.51
N ILE A 157 -0.14 -2.75 9.87
CA ILE A 157 1.14 -3.13 10.47
C ILE A 157 2.06 -1.91 10.45
N ASP A 158 2.76 -1.66 11.55
CA ASP A 158 3.63 -0.49 11.68
C ASP A 158 5.04 -0.80 11.20
N ILE A 159 5.54 -1.99 11.58
CA ILE A 159 6.93 -2.42 11.34
C ILE A 159 6.92 -3.84 10.79
N ILE A 160 7.77 -4.07 9.80
CA ILE A 160 8.16 -5.42 9.38
C ILE A 160 9.65 -5.59 9.64
N ILE A 161 10.02 -6.67 10.33
CA ILE A 161 11.40 -7.11 10.48
C ILE A 161 11.50 -8.45 9.72
N ASN A 162 12.21 -8.43 8.60
CA ASN A 162 12.38 -9.57 7.74
C ASN A 162 13.82 -10.10 7.84
N TYR A 163 13.96 -11.29 8.42
CA TYR A 163 15.25 -11.96 8.60
C TYR A 163 15.71 -12.73 7.35
N ASN A 164 14.93 -12.71 6.27
CA ASN A 164 15.23 -13.46 5.05
C ASN A 164 16.18 -12.70 4.12
N PHE A 165 17.15 -13.41 3.56
CA PHE A 165 18.05 -12.87 2.52
C PHE A 165 17.37 -12.68 1.17
N ASP A 166 16.27 -13.38 0.90
CA ASP A 166 15.52 -13.23 -0.34
C ASP A 166 14.85 -11.86 -0.44
N GLU A 167 14.49 -11.47 -1.66
CA GLU A 167 13.95 -10.14 -1.96
C GLU A 167 12.47 -10.21 -2.38
N ILE A 168 11.75 -11.26 -1.99
CA ILE A 168 10.37 -11.45 -2.42
C ILE A 168 9.50 -10.35 -1.82
N LEU A 169 9.56 -10.19 -0.49
CA LEU A 169 8.81 -9.14 0.20
C LEU A 169 9.34 -7.74 -0.14
N ASP A 170 10.66 -7.57 -0.31
CA ASP A 170 11.27 -6.31 -0.76
C ASP A 170 10.63 -5.84 -2.08
N ASN A 171 10.48 -6.78 -3.03
CA ASN A 171 9.85 -6.49 -4.30
C ASN A 171 8.36 -6.13 -4.13
N VAL A 172 7.62 -6.87 -3.31
CA VAL A 172 6.20 -6.58 -3.06
C VAL A 172 6.02 -5.22 -2.40
N ILE A 173 6.78 -4.90 -1.35
CA ILE A 173 6.69 -3.60 -0.67
C ILE A 173 7.02 -2.48 -1.65
N SER A 174 8.08 -2.60 -2.47
CA SER A 174 8.40 -1.60 -3.51
C SER A 174 7.30 -1.41 -4.57
N GLU A 175 6.41 -2.39 -4.72
CA GLU A 175 5.27 -2.32 -5.64
C GLU A 175 4.01 -1.75 -4.99
N GLU A 176 3.80 -2.02 -3.72
CA GLU A 176 2.67 -1.54 -2.92
C GLU A 176 2.88 -0.10 -2.47
N ILE A 177 4.03 0.14 -1.85
CA ILE A 177 4.47 1.39 -1.25
C ILE A 177 5.51 1.98 -2.20
N LYS A 178 5.15 3.07 -2.89
CA LYS A 178 6.10 3.77 -3.76
C LYS A 178 7.23 4.31 -2.88
N ASN A 179 8.44 4.36 -3.42
CA ASN A 179 9.74 4.51 -2.71
C ASN A 179 9.90 5.69 -1.71
N GLU A 180 8.86 6.47 -1.43
CA GLU A 180 8.91 7.70 -0.60
C GLU A 180 8.04 7.60 0.68
N ASP A 181 7.17 6.58 0.80
CA ASP A 181 6.18 6.53 1.90
C ASP A 181 6.57 5.58 3.05
N PHE A 182 7.81 5.07 3.10
CA PHE A 182 8.28 4.16 4.15
C PHE A 182 9.81 4.17 4.32
N ASN A 183 10.27 3.79 5.52
CA ASN A 183 11.70 3.71 5.82
C ASN A 183 12.21 2.29 5.63
N ILE A 184 13.26 2.10 4.84
CA ILE A 184 13.96 0.82 4.68
C ILE A 184 15.28 0.86 5.44
N ILE A 185 15.51 -0.13 6.29
CA ILE A 185 16.75 -0.27 7.06
C ILE A 185 17.36 -1.64 6.78
N TYR A 186 18.45 -1.67 6.03
CA TYR A 186 19.25 -2.87 5.77
C TYR A 186 20.74 -2.70 6.10
N SER A 187 21.14 -1.51 6.53
CA SER A 187 22.47 -1.20 7.07
C SER A 187 22.38 0.01 8.00
N ASP A 188 23.44 0.24 8.76
CA ASP A 188 23.50 1.28 9.80
C ASP A 188 23.35 2.69 9.24
N GLY A 189 23.86 2.94 8.04
CA GLY A 189 23.69 4.22 7.35
C GLY A 189 22.23 4.55 7.03
N HIS A 190 21.30 3.59 7.18
CA HIS A 190 19.86 3.82 7.07
C HIS A 190 19.18 4.08 8.42
N CYS A 191 19.87 3.88 9.54
CA CYS A 191 19.33 4.20 10.85
C CYS A 191 19.32 5.72 11.05
N PRO A 192 18.18 6.33 11.42
CA PRO A 192 18.15 7.77 11.69
C PRO A 192 18.98 8.09 12.94
N GLU A 193 19.78 9.16 12.88
CA GLU A 193 20.61 9.63 13.99
C GLU A 193 19.76 10.00 15.22
N ASN A 194 18.62 10.67 14.99
CA ASN A 194 17.62 10.97 16.02
C ASN A 194 16.27 10.30 15.71
N TYR A 195 16.01 9.19 16.40
CA TYR A 195 14.81 8.38 16.20
C TYR A 195 13.50 9.14 16.48
N THR A 196 13.49 9.97 17.53
CA THR A 196 12.29 10.64 18.07
C THR A 196 11.76 11.68 17.08
N GLU A 197 12.67 12.53 16.60
CA GLU A 197 12.39 13.57 15.62
C GLU A 197 12.16 13.01 14.22
N GLY A 198 12.82 11.91 13.85
CA GLY A 198 12.72 11.31 12.51
C GLY A 198 11.51 10.41 12.32
N THR A 199 11.04 9.74 13.38
CA THR A 199 10.23 8.52 13.22
C THR A 199 8.91 8.53 13.99
N ILE A 200 8.76 9.31 15.06
CA ILE A 200 7.55 9.35 15.88
C ILE A 200 6.77 10.65 15.62
N HIS A 201 5.44 10.59 15.63
CA HIS A 201 4.63 11.81 15.55
C HIS A 201 4.85 12.71 16.77
N LYS A 202 4.80 14.04 16.60
CA LYS A 202 5.00 15.03 17.70
C LYS A 202 4.07 14.85 18.91
N ASN A 203 2.96 14.14 18.74
CA ASN A 203 2.00 13.81 19.80
C ASN A 203 2.24 12.41 20.43
N ASN A 204 3.34 11.74 20.10
CA ASN A 204 3.75 10.40 20.53
C ASN A 204 2.76 9.26 20.22
N ARG A 205 1.74 9.49 19.38
CA ARG A 205 0.68 8.48 19.11
C ARG A 205 1.05 7.36 18.13
N GLY A 206 2.26 7.35 17.56
CA GLY A 206 2.68 6.33 16.60
C GLY A 206 3.83 6.75 15.69
N LEU A 207 4.18 5.88 14.74
CA LEU A 207 5.25 6.14 13.77
C LEU A 207 4.77 7.08 12.65
N LYS A 208 5.61 8.00 12.17
CA LYS A 208 5.30 8.88 11.03
C LYS A 208 5.06 8.10 9.73
N THR A 209 5.90 7.11 9.48
CA THR A 209 5.86 6.24 8.29
C THR A 209 6.09 4.78 8.70
N PRO A 210 5.63 3.81 7.89
CA PRO A 210 5.90 2.40 8.16
C PRO A 210 7.39 2.11 8.01
N ILE A 211 7.86 1.07 8.71
CA ILE A 211 9.29 0.72 8.72
C ILE A 211 9.48 -0.71 8.26
N TYR A 212 10.42 -0.92 7.34
CA TYR A 212 10.86 -2.23 6.87
C TYR A 212 12.34 -2.45 7.20
N ILE A 213 12.64 -3.46 8.01
CA ILE A 213 13.98 -3.73 8.52
C ILE A 213 14.44 -5.11 8.03
N LYS A 214 15.67 -5.20 7.53
CA LYS A 214 16.37 -6.45 7.21
C LYS A 214 17.68 -6.54 7.97
N PRO A 215 17.67 -6.99 9.25
CA PRO A 215 18.85 -6.95 10.11
C PRO A 215 19.98 -7.85 9.59
N HIS A 216 19.64 -8.91 8.84
CA HIS A 216 20.58 -9.84 8.24
C HIS A 216 21.01 -9.45 6.80
N GLY A 217 20.62 -8.28 6.30
CA GLY A 217 20.95 -7.82 4.95
C GLY A 217 20.12 -8.49 3.84
N THR A 218 20.61 -8.42 2.61
CA THR A 218 19.87 -8.85 1.43
C THR A 218 20.77 -9.43 0.33
N SER A 219 20.27 -10.43 -0.40
CA SER A 219 21.04 -11.14 -1.46
C SER A 219 21.46 -10.27 -2.65
N SER A 220 20.86 -9.10 -2.84
CA SER A 220 21.29 -8.13 -3.86
C SER A 220 22.49 -7.27 -3.44
N HIS A 221 22.75 -7.18 -2.13
CA HIS A 221 23.87 -6.46 -1.54
C HIS A 221 24.61 -7.42 -0.62
N SER A 222 25.34 -8.37 -1.22
CA SER A 222 25.90 -9.52 -0.50
C SER A 222 26.85 -9.11 0.64
N SER A 223 27.53 -7.97 0.52
CA SER A 223 28.33 -7.35 1.59
C SER A 223 27.55 -6.96 2.86
N THR A 224 26.22 -6.90 2.78
CA THR A 224 25.35 -6.65 3.94
C THR A 224 24.84 -7.93 4.59
N MET A 225 25.06 -9.10 3.96
CA MET A 225 24.52 -10.38 4.45
C MET A 225 25.23 -10.81 5.73
N ARG A 226 24.44 -11.12 6.76
CA ARG A 226 24.91 -11.62 8.05
C ARG A 226 24.37 -13.02 8.27
N PHE A 227 25.24 -14.02 8.26
CA PHE A 227 24.81 -15.43 8.27
C PHE A 227 25.65 -16.32 9.20
N THR A 228 26.71 -15.79 9.79
CA THR A 228 27.47 -16.46 10.86
C THR A 228 27.22 -15.78 12.21
N ARG A 229 27.44 -16.50 13.32
CA ARG A 229 27.37 -15.89 14.66
C ARG A 229 28.35 -14.73 14.84
N LYS A 230 29.53 -14.77 14.19
CA LYS A 230 30.49 -13.66 14.20
C LYS A 230 29.88 -12.40 13.58
N ASP A 231 29.14 -12.54 12.48
CA ASP A 231 28.45 -11.43 11.83
C ASP A 231 27.36 -10.83 12.74
N TYR A 232 26.76 -11.64 13.63
CA TYR A 232 25.76 -11.18 14.59
C TYR A 232 26.36 -10.36 15.73
N TYR A 233 27.56 -10.71 16.20
CA TYR A 233 28.32 -9.82 17.11
C TYR A 233 28.77 -8.53 16.43
N ASN A 234 28.93 -8.56 15.10
CA ASN A 234 29.21 -7.40 14.27
C ASN A 234 27.93 -6.69 13.78
N ILE A 235 26.73 -7.07 14.25
CA ILE A 235 25.56 -6.23 14.05
C ILE A 235 25.87 -4.91 14.71
N SER A 236 25.78 -3.86 13.91
CA SER A 236 25.92 -2.53 14.45
C SER A 236 24.97 -2.32 15.58
N HIS A 237 25.54 -1.87 16.68
CA HIS A 237 24.83 -1.44 17.85
C HIS A 237 23.64 -0.52 17.49
N GLN A 238 23.72 0.22 16.38
CA GLN A 238 22.66 1.09 15.89
C GLN A 238 21.38 0.37 15.47
N ILE A 239 21.43 -0.68 14.64
CA ILE A 239 20.22 -1.41 14.21
C ILE A 239 19.56 -2.10 15.40
N ASN A 240 20.36 -2.75 16.26
CA ASN A 240 19.87 -3.41 17.47
C ASN A 240 19.19 -2.40 18.40
N LYS A 241 19.88 -1.30 18.71
CA LYS A 241 19.33 -0.21 19.53
C LYS A 241 18.08 0.39 18.90
N PHE A 242 18.05 0.50 17.58
CA PHE A 242 16.87 0.99 16.86
C PHE A 242 15.68 0.06 17.02
N ILE A 243 15.83 -1.26 16.76
CA ILE A 243 14.75 -2.25 16.96
C ILE A 243 14.31 -2.26 18.43
N GLN A 244 15.24 -2.25 19.37
CA GLN A 244 14.93 -2.20 20.80
C GLN A 244 14.13 -0.93 21.15
N THR A 245 14.51 0.22 20.61
CA THR A 245 13.76 1.48 20.80
C THR A 245 12.37 1.39 20.17
N LEU A 246 12.22 0.75 19.01
CA LEU A 246 10.93 0.47 18.41
C LEU A 246 10.04 -0.42 19.31
N PHE A 247 10.64 -1.38 20.01
CA PHE A 247 9.93 -2.32 20.87
C PHE A 247 9.53 -1.71 22.21
N ILE A 248 10.36 -0.82 22.76
CA ILE A 248 10.06 -0.09 23.98
C ILE A 248 8.97 0.96 23.71
N GLY A 249 9.07 1.68 22.59
CA GLY A 249 8.24 2.86 22.30
C GLY A 249 8.71 4.11 23.05
N GLU A 250 8.19 5.29 22.68
CA GLU A 250 8.34 6.49 23.50
C GLU A 250 6.98 6.85 24.10
N HIS A 251 6.99 7.22 25.37
CA HIS A 251 5.77 7.53 26.12
C HIS A 251 5.77 9.00 26.50
N ASN A 252 4.62 9.65 26.38
CA ASN A 252 4.37 10.84 27.18
C ASN A 252 4.43 10.45 28.66
N LYS A 253 4.94 11.35 29.51
CA LYS A 253 5.13 11.10 30.96
C LYS A 253 3.85 10.67 31.69
N ASP A 254 2.69 10.89 31.07
CA ASP A 254 1.37 10.71 31.66
C ASP A 254 0.61 9.44 31.19
N ASP A 255 1.13 8.68 30.21
CA ASP A 255 0.44 7.47 29.71
C ASP A 255 1.27 6.19 29.92
N TYR A 256 0.68 5.24 30.65
CA TYR A 256 1.44 4.25 31.43
C TYR A 256 1.37 2.81 30.89
N LYS A 257 0.70 2.55 29.75
CA LYS A 257 0.46 1.17 29.26
C LYS A 257 0.55 1.06 27.74
N TYR A 258 1.73 0.72 27.25
CA TYR A 258 1.98 0.40 25.85
C TYR A 258 1.91 -1.12 25.58
N GLU A 259 1.26 -1.52 24.49
CA GLU A 259 1.20 -2.92 24.05
C GLU A 259 2.01 -3.15 22.76
N LEU A 260 3.03 -3.99 22.85
CA LEU A 260 3.75 -4.51 21.69
C LEU A 260 3.04 -5.78 21.19
N ASN A 261 2.57 -5.78 19.95
CA ASN A 261 1.92 -6.93 19.33
C ASN A 261 2.86 -7.50 18.27
N LEU A 262 3.50 -8.63 18.58
CA LEU A 262 4.38 -9.37 17.69
C LEU A 262 3.56 -10.36 16.87
N ILE A 263 3.62 -10.25 15.55
CA ILE A 263 3.06 -11.22 14.60
C ILE A 263 4.25 -11.97 14.00
N ILE A 264 4.38 -13.26 14.26
CA ILE A 264 5.57 -14.05 13.93
C ILE A 264 5.16 -15.05 12.85
N VAL A 265 5.82 -15.04 11.69
CA VAL A 265 5.45 -15.91 10.55
C VAL A 265 6.65 -16.69 10.06
N GLY A 266 6.54 -18.02 10.11
CA GLY A 266 7.57 -18.95 9.61
C GLY A 266 8.95 -18.73 10.24
N PHE A 267 8.97 -18.38 11.53
CA PHE A 267 10.17 -18.05 12.28
C PHE A 267 10.19 -18.86 13.58
N GLY A 268 11.15 -19.76 13.73
CA GLY A 268 11.26 -20.68 14.87
C GLY A 268 11.82 -20.07 16.15
N MET A 269 11.92 -18.74 16.25
CA MET A 269 12.50 -18.03 17.42
C MET A 269 13.92 -18.51 17.79
N LYS A 270 14.70 -18.94 16.79
CA LYS A 270 16.09 -19.40 16.97
C LYS A 270 17.13 -18.27 16.93
N SER A 271 16.74 -17.07 16.49
CA SER A 271 17.64 -15.91 16.48
C SER A 271 17.94 -15.47 17.91
N PHE A 272 19.20 -15.63 18.29
CA PHE A 272 19.72 -15.14 19.56
C PHE A 272 19.52 -13.63 19.71
N GLU A 273 19.77 -12.85 18.65
CA GLU A 273 19.62 -11.39 18.64
C GLU A 273 18.18 -10.97 18.96
N LEU A 274 17.19 -11.53 18.24
CA LEU A 274 15.79 -11.19 18.47
C LEU A 274 15.36 -11.55 19.90
N ASN A 275 15.76 -12.74 20.36
CA ASN A 275 15.42 -13.22 21.70
C ASN A 275 16.00 -12.28 22.77
N GLU A 276 17.27 -11.86 22.64
CA GLU A 276 17.88 -10.88 23.52
C GLU A 276 17.18 -9.51 23.46
N ILE A 277 16.79 -9.03 22.27
CA ILE A 277 16.02 -7.78 22.14
C ILE A 277 14.68 -7.88 22.88
N ILE A 278 13.95 -8.98 22.71
CA ILE A 278 12.67 -9.22 23.39
C ILE A 278 12.88 -9.30 24.91
N LYS A 279 13.91 -10.02 25.36
CA LYS A 279 14.26 -10.17 26.77
C LYS A 279 14.64 -8.84 27.40
N ASN A 280 15.49 -8.04 26.75
CA ASN A 280 15.86 -6.71 27.20
C ASN A 280 14.66 -5.77 27.26
N THR A 281 13.77 -5.84 26.28
CA THR A 281 12.48 -5.12 26.31
C THR A 281 11.63 -5.54 27.52
N TYR A 282 11.64 -6.83 27.87
CA TYR A 282 10.94 -7.37 29.02
C TYR A 282 11.62 -7.03 30.36
N GLU A 283 12.95 -6.99 30.44
CA GLU A 283 13.71 -6.77 31.68
C GLU A 283 13.78 -5.31 32.12
N ILE A 284 13.73 -4.37 31.18
CA ILE A 284 13.58 -2.93 31.48
C ILE A 284 12.37 -2.68 32.40
N LYS A 285 11.33 -3.53 32.30
CA LYS A 285 10.16 -3.58 33.19
C LYS A 285 10.48 -3.77 34.68
N ASN A 286 11.58 -4.45 35.01
CA ASN A 286 11.82 -5.03 36.34
C ASN A 286 12.96 -4.37 37.12
N LYS A 287 13.86 -3.62 36.48
CA LYS A 287 15.07 -3.06 37.14
C LYS A 287 14.87 -1.69 37.80
N GLY A 288 13.71 -1.03 37.65
CA GLY A 288 13.48 0.33 38.18
C GLY A 288 12.32 0.43 39.16
N LYS A 289 12.59 0.40 40.48
CA LYS A 289 11.59 0.73 41.53
C LYS A 289 11.03 2.17 41.43
N LYS A 290 11.57 3.02 40.55
CA LYS A 290 11.16 4.43 40.36
C LYS A 290 10.67 4.80 38.94
N ARG A 291 10.65 3.89 37.96
CA ARG A 291 10.09 4.16 36.61
C ARG A 291 9.14 3.04 36.18
N LYS A 292 7.83 3.28 36.35
CA LYS A 292 6.71 2.35 36.06
C LYS A 292 6.36 2.31 34.55
N HIS A 293 7.31 2.04 33.66
CA HIS A 293 6.98 1.80 32.25
C HIS A 293 6.64 0.33 32.05
N HIS A 294 5.37 0.03 31.74
CA HIS A 294 4.88 -1.34 31.54
C HIS A 294 4.56 -1.60 30.07
N THR A 295 5.54 -2.12 29.31
CA THR A 295 5.28 -2.68 27.99
C THR A 295 4.70 -4.09 28.13
N LYS A 296 3.47 -4.29 27.66
CA LYS A 296 2.86 -5.62 27.56
C LYS A 296 3.14 -6.18 26.17
N ILE A 297 3.77 -7.34 26.09
CA ILE A 297 4.02 -8.02 24.81
C ILE A 297 2.93 -9.06 24.59
N ASN A 298 2.22 -8.98 23.46
CA ASN A 298 1.35 -10.02 22.95
C ASN A 298 2.02 -10.65 21.71
N SER A 299 1.95 -11.96 21.56
CA SER A 299 2.57 -12.65 20.40
C SER A 299 1.59 -13.60 19.71
N TYR A 300 1.58 -13.52 18.38
CA TYR A 300 0.75 -14.31 17.48
C TYR A 300 1.66 -15.06 16.51
N ILE A 301 1.74 -16.39 16.63
CA ILE A 301 2.65 -17.22 15.84
C ILE A 301 1.86 -17.92 14.73
N PHE A 302 2.29 -17.75 13.49
CA PHE A 302 1.83 -18.48 12.32
C PHE A 302 2.95 -19.40 11.86
N ASP A 303 2.79 -20.69 12.11
CA ASP A 303 3.80 -21.69 11.79
C ASP A 303 3.17 -23.00 11.27
N TYR A 304 3.97 -23.77 10.54
CA TYR A 304 3.59 -25.07 10.04
C TYR A 304 3.73 -26.14 11.12
N LEU A 305 4.63 -25.95 12.10
CA LEU A 305 4.76 -26.84 13.24
C LEU A 305 3.51 -26.78 14.12
N GLN A 306 3.18 -27.89 14.78
CA GLN A 306 2.23 -27.82 15.89
C GLN A 306 2.88 -27.14 17.10
N LYS A 307 2.09 -26.66 18.06
CA LYS A 307 2.60 -25.93 19.22
C LYS A 307 3.70 -26.71 19.96
N ASP A 308 3.51 -28.01 20.17
CA ASP A 308 4.46 -28.84 20.93
C ASP A 308 5.76 -29.05 20.15
N GLN A 309 5.66 -29.28 18.84
CA GLN A 309 6.83 -29.36 17.95
C GLN A 309 7.55 -28.02 17.81
N TYR A 310 6.80 -26.92 17.85
CA TYR A 310 7.38 -25.58 17.85
C TYR A 310 8.16 -25.35 19.14
N LEU A 311 7.61 -25.73 20.30
CA LEU A 311 8.28 -25.65 21.60
C LEU A 311 9.62 -26.39 21.62
N GLU A 312 9.66 -27.62 21.09
CA GLU A 312 10.91 -28.40 20.95
C GLU A 312 11.96 -27.71 20.09
N SER A 313 11.54 -26.80 19.19
CA SER A 313 12.42 -26.10 18.28
C SER A 313 12.98 -24.77 18.82
N ILE A 314 12.53 -24.32 19.99
CA ILE A 314 12.91 -23.03 20.56
C ILE A 314 14.18 -23.18 21.40
N ASN A 315 15.13 -22.26 21.20
CA ASN A 315 16.38 -22.22 21.98
C ASN A 315 16.21 -21.56 23.37
N ASP A 316 15.18 -20.74 23.57
CA ASP A 316 14.90 -20.03 24.82
C ASP A 316 13.43 -20.22 25.26
N GLU A 317 13.18 -21.34 25.95
CA GLU A 317 11.84 -21.69 26.47
C GLU A 317 11.34 -20.66 27.49
N VAL A 318 12.26 -19.99 28.21
CA VAL A 318 11.92 -18.96 29.20
C VAL A 318 11.24 -17.78 28.54
N ILE A 319 11.76 -17.31 27.40
CA ILE A 319 11.12 -16.23 26.63
C ILE A 319 9.77 -16.66 26.10
N TYR A 320 9.66 -17.86 25.52
CA TYR A 320 8.38 -18.35 25.00
C TYR A 320 7.30 -18.41 26.09
N ASN A 321 7.63 -18.99 27.24
CA ASN A 321 6.71 -19.11 28.38
C ASN A 321 6.31 -17.72 28.93
N LYS A 322 7.24 -16.75 28.91
CA LYS A 322 6.94 -15.34 29.26
C LYS A 322 6.02 -14.65 28.26
N LEU A 323 6.15 -14.96 26.97
CA LEU A 323 5.33 -14.38 25.91
C LEU A 323 3.91 -14.98 25.85
N ASN A 324 3.77 -16.26 26.22
CA ASN A 324 2.53 -17.03 26.12
C ASN A 324 1.80 -16.85 24.78
N PRO A 325 2.45 -17.20 23.65
CA PRO A 325 1.94 -16.88 22.32
C PRO A 325 0.66 -17.63 21.96
N ILE A 326 -0.18 -16.94 21.20
CA ILE A 326 -1.30 -17.54 20.48
C ILE A 326 -0.75 -18.21 19.22
N HIS A 327 -0.89 -19.54 19.13
CA HIS A 327 -0.33 -20.33 18.04
C HIS A 327 -1.40 -20.68 17.00
N PHE A 328 -1.20 -20.24 15.76
CA PHE A 328 -1.99 -20.61 14.58
C PHE A 328 -1.22 -21.67 13.80
N HIS A 329 -1.59 -22.94 14.02
CA HIS A 329 -1.01 -24.06 13.28
C HIS A 329 -1.59 -24.17 11.88
N SER A 330 -0.72 -24.46 10.93
CA SER A 330 -0.95 -24.26 9.51
C SER A 330 -0.44 -25.49 8.73
N PRO A 331 -1.23 -26.59 8.63
CA PRO A 331 -0.72 -27.93 8.26
C PRO A 331 -0.29 -28.10 6.79
N ASN A 332 -0.40 -27.07 5.95
CA ASN A 332 -0.15 -27.16 4.50
C ASN A 332 0.77 -26.01 4.05
N PRO A 333 1.67 -26.18 3.08
CA PRO A 333 2.39 -25.06 2.45
C PRO A 333 1.50 -23.86 2.01
N ASP A 334 0.26 -24.08 1.56
CA ASP A 334 -0.73 -23.03 1.20
C ASP A 334 -1.31 -22.27 2.38
N SER A 335 -0.93 -22.64 3.58
CA SER A 335 -1.66 -22.25 4.77
C SER A 335 -1.40 -20.80 5.20
N PHE A 336 -0.24 -20.20 4.89
CA PHE A 336 -0.04 -18.76 5.13
C PHE A 336 -0.87 -17.90 4.18
N ASP A 337 -0.96 -18.27 2.90
CA ASP A 337 -1.81 -17.60 1.92
C ASP A 337 -3.28 -17.64 2.39
N ILE A 338 -3.74 -18.80 2.86
CA ILE A 338 -5.09 -19.00 3.39
C ILE A 338 -5.29 -18.20 4.69
N ALA A 339 -4.39 -18.32 5.65
CA ALA A 339 -4.51 -17.68 6.95
C ALA A 339 -4.54 -16.15 6.83
N PHE A 340 -3.66 -15.55 6.02
CA PHE A 340 -3.64 -14.11 5.81
C PHE A 340 -4.80 -13.62 4.93
N HIS A 341 -5.28 -14.43 3.99
CA HIS A 341 -6.50 -14.11 3.25
C HIS A 341 -7.73 -14.12 4.18
N GLU A 342 -7.85 -15.11 5.08
CA GLU A 342 -8.91 -15.13 6.08
C GLU A 342 -8.79 -13.98 7.09
N LEU A 343 -7.57 -13.65 7.53
CA LEU A 343 -7.30 -12.47 8.36
C LEU A 343 -7.76 -11.18 7.66
N TRP A 344 -7.44 -11.02 6.37
CA TRP A 344 -7.90 -9.88 5.59
C TRP A 344 -9.42 -9.82 5.47
N LYS A 345 -10.09 -10.95 5.21
CA LYS A 345 -11.56 -10.99 5.17
C LYS A 345 -12.17 -10.54 6.50
N LEU A 346 -11.61 -11.00 7.61
CA LEU A 346 -12.03 -10.57 8.94
C LEU A 346 -11.84 -9.06 9.11
N ILE A 347 -10.64 -8.53 8.84
CA ILE A 347 -10.34 -7.09 8.89
C ILE A 347 -11.36 -6.30 8.05
N HIS A 348 -11.51 -6.66 6.77
CA HIS A 348 -12.36 -5.96 5.82
C HIS A 348 -13.85 -6.01 6.20
N SER A 349 -14.31 -7.09 6.84
CA SER A 349 -15.69 -7.23 7.33
C SER A 349 -16.01 -6.34 8.54
N LYS A 350 -14.99 -5.85 9.27
CA LYS A 350 -15.20 -4.98 10.43
C LYS A 350 -15.57 -3.55 10.06
N TYR A 351 -15.31 -3.11 8.84
CA TYR A 351 -15.66 -1.76 8.39
C TYR A 351 -17.09 -1.70 7.85
N LYS A 352 -17.79 -0.59 8.11
CA LYS A 352 -18.99 -0.25 7.33
C LYS A 352 -18.59 0.01 5.87
N GLU A 353 -19.51 -0.25 4.94
CA GLU A 353 -19.21 -0.24 3.50
C GLU A 353 -18.49 1.03 3.04
N GLU A 354 -18.87 2.18 3.61
CA GLU A 354 -18.34 3.49 3.25
C GLU A 354 -16.93 3.82 3.77
N TYR A 355 -16.45 3.08 4.78
CA TYR A 355 -15.12 3.26 5.36
C TYR A 355 -14.19 2.09 5.04
N LYS A 356 -14.66 1.13 4.22
CA LYS A 356 -13.87 -0.03 3.85
C LYS A 356 -12.56 0.41 3.20
N PRO A 357 -11.42 -0.11 3.68
CA PRO A 357 -10.14 0.13 3.04
C PRO A 357 -10.14 -0.52 1.65
N LYS A 358 -9.16 -0.13 0.82
CA LYS A 358 -8.95 -0.75 -0.49
C LYS A 358 -8.81 -2.28 -0.36
N GLY A 359 -9.48 -3.01 -1.25
CA GLY A 359 -9.44 -4.47 -1.31
C GLY A 359 -8.12 -5.04 -1.86
N ILE A 360 -8.00 -6.37 -1.79
CA ILE A 360 -6.83 -7.15 -2.24
C ILE A 360 -7.10 -7.94 -3.54
N GLU A 361 -8.13 -7.56 -4.31
CA GLU A 361 -8.57 -8.38 -5.46
C GLU A 361 -7.50 -8.49 -6.56
N ARG A 362 -6.68 -7.45 -6.72
CA ARG A 362 -5.49 -7.51 -7.58
C ARG A 362 -4.53 -8.61 -7.10
N HIS A 363 -4.23 -8.66 -5.81
CA HIS A 363 -3.28 -9.58 -5.20
C HIS A 363 -3.78 -11.02 -5.32
N ILE A 364 -5.07 -11.25 -5.08
CA ILE A 364 -5.73 -12.55 -5.30
C ILE A 364 -5.60 -12.93 -6.77
N LEU A 365 -6.01 -12.05 -7.69
CA LEU A 365 -5.96 -12.32 -9.13
C LEU A 365 -4.53 -12.66 -9.59
N LEU A 366 -3.55 -11.90 -9.12
CA LEU A 366 -2.14 -12.12 -9.38
C LEU A 366 -1.70 -13.50 -8.93
N SER A 367 -1.95 -13.85 -7.66
CA SER A 367 -1.59 -15.17 -7.14
C SER A 367 -2.30 -16.27 -7.92
N ARG A 368 -3.61 -16.17 -8.18
CA ARG A 368 -4.37 -17.18 -8.93
C ARG A 368 -3.77 -17.49 -10.31
N ILE A 369 -3.22 -16.48 -10.98
CA ILE A 369 -2.68 -16.60 -12.34
C ILE A 369 -1.19 -16.98 -12.31
N PHE A 370 -0.41 -16.38 -11.42
CA PHE A 370 1.06 -16.44 -11.46
C PHE A 370 1.74 -17.10 -10.25
N SER A 371 1.03 -17.50 -9.19
CA SER A 371 1.67 -18.31 -8.13
C SER A 371 1.71 -19.77 -8.56
N ASP A 372 2.88 -20.40 -8.57
CA ASP A 372 3.00 -21.85 -8.62
C ASP A 372 4.16 -22.34 -7.74
N LYS A 373 3.81 -23.17 -6.77
CA LYS A 373 4.74 -23.68 -5.76
C LYS A 373 5.62 -24.80 -6.28
N THR A 374 5.22 -25.46 -7.37
CA THR A 374 5.99 -26.61 -7.88
C THR A 374 6.99 -26.18 -8.95
N THR A 375 6.64 -25.33 -9.93
CA THR A 375 7.58 -25.00 -11.03
C THR A 375 7.39 -23.64 -11.72
N PHE A 376 6.75 -22.62 -11.14
CA PHE A 376 6.32 -21.43 -11.92
C PHE A 376 7.39 -20.78 -12.79
N LEU A 377 8.50 -20.35 -12.19
CA LEU A 377 9.55 -19.62 -12.90
C LEU A 377 10.42 -20.57 -13.74
N ASN A 378 10.44 -21.85 -13.41
CA ASN A 378 11.07 -22.89 -14.24
C ASN A 378 10.24 -23.21 -15.48
N SER A 379 8.89 -23.06 -15.41
CA SER A 379 8.00 -23.18 -16.57
C SER A 379 8.16 -22.04 -17.57
N TYR A 380 8.80 -20.93 -17.16
CA TYR A 380 9.19 -19.88 -18.08
C TYR A 380 10.57 -20.16 -18.63
N ASN A 381 10.63 -20.43 -19.93
CA ASN A 381 11.88 -20.61 -20.67
C ASN A 381 12.84 -19.41 -20.50
N THR A 382 12.32 -18.21 -20.21
CA THR A 382 13.13 -17.00 -19.96
C THR A 382 12.44 -16.01 -19.02
N LYS A 383 13.22 -15.26 -18.22
CA LYS A 383 12.75 -14.07 -17.47
C LYS A 383 12.03 -13.06 -18.38
N LYS A 384 12.47 -12.95 -19.64
CA LYS A 384 11.85 -12.10 -20.68
C LYS A 384 10.38 -12.43 -20.89
N GLN A 385 10.03 -13.71 -20.98
CA GLN A 385 8.65 -14.13 -21.21
C GLN A 385 7.78 -13.84 -19.98
N TYR A 386 8.27 -14.12 -18.78
CA TYR A 386 7.56 -13.77 -17.53
C TYR A 386 7.26 -12.27 -17.45
N PHE A 387 8.26 -11.40 -17.62
CA PHE A 387 8.04 -9.94 -17.55
C PHE A 387 7.14 -9.41 -18.66
N LYS A 388 7.17 -10.02 -19.86
CA LYS A 388 6.23 -9.72 -20.94
C LYS A 388 4.79 -9.99 -20.51
N GLU A 389 4.52 -11.19 -20.00
CA GLU A 389 3.18 -11.61 -19.59
C GLU A 389 2.67 -10.82 -18.38
N ARG A 390 3.56 -10.58 -17.41
CA ARG A 390 3.30 -9.72 -16.26
C ARG A 390 2.94 -8.29 -16.67
N THR A 391 3.57 -7.74 -17.72
CA THR A 391 3.23 -6.42 -18.27
C THR A 391 1.80 -6.37 -18.80
N TYR A 392 1.33 -7.40 -19.53
CA TYR A 392 -0.06 -7.47 -20.00
C TYR A 392 -1.05 -7.53 -18.85
N PHE A 393 -0.76 -8.35 -17.83
CA PHE A 393 -1.57 -8.42 -16.63
C PHE A 393 -1.71 -7.05 -15.96
N GLU A 394 -0.61 -6.35 -15.73
CA GLU A 394 -0.66 -5.05 -15.05
C GLU A 394 -1.35 -3.99 -15.91
N ILE A 395 -1.31 -4.07 -17.24
CA ILE A 395 -2.09 -3.20 -18.13
C ILE A 395 -3.59 -3.41 -17.89
N THR A 396 -4.04 -4.68 -17.83
CA THR A 396 -5.45 -5.00 -17.54
C THR A 396 -5.86 -4.43 -16.19
N VAL A 397 -5.11 -4.70 -15.13
CA VAL A 397 -5.44 -4.21 -13.78
C VAL A 397 -5.48 -2.69 -13.75
N LEU A 398 -4.46 -2.02 -14.30
CA LEU A 398 -4.40 -0.56 -14.31
C LEU A 398 -5.57 0.04 -15.10
N TYR A 399 -5.93 -0.52 -16.26
CA TYR A 399 -7.03 -0.02 -17.08
C TYR A 399 -8.37 -0.16 -16.35
N LEU A 400 -8.62 -1.33 -15.75
CA LEU A 400 -9.84 -1.59 -14.98
C LEU A 400 -9.96 -0.64 -13.79
N ALA A 401 -8.83 -0.40 -13.10
CA ALA A 401 -8.75 0.54 -11.98
C ALA A 401 -8.72 2.01 -12.39
N SER A 402 -8.58 2.36 -13.67
CA SER A 402 -8.52 3.77 -14.13
C SER A 402 -9.78 4.21 -14.89
N ASP A 403 -10.90 3.52 -14.65
CA ASP A 403 -12.19 3.76 -15.32
C ASP A 403 -12.15 3.74 -16.86
N GLY A 404 -11.16 3.04 -17.42
CA GLY A 404 -10.99 2.85 -18.86
C GLY A 404 -10.22 3.96 -19.57
N LEU A 405 -9.55 4.82 -18.83
CA LEU A 405 -8.67 5.85 -19.38
C LEU A 405 -7.27 5.67 -18.79
N LEU A 406 -6.26 5.52 -19.65
CA LEU A 406 -4.86 5.47 -19.25
C LEU A 406 -4.12 6.68 -19.80
N ASN A 407 -3.21 7.26 -19.05
CA ASN A 407 -2.28 8.26 -19.59
C ASN A 407 -0.82 7.84 -19.40
N ALA A 408 0.09 8.49 -20.12
CA ALA A 408 1.52 8.17 -20.04
C ALA A 408 2.15 8.36 -18.64
N VAL A 409 1.66 9.31 -17.84
CA VAL A 409 2.15 9.54 -16.46
C VAL A 409 1.73 8.37 -15.56
N GLN A 410 0.44 8.00 -15.58
CA GLN A 410 -0.07 6.82 -14.86
C GLN A 410 0.71 5.56 -15.26
N LEU A 411 0.89 5.33 -16.56
CA LEU A 411 1.66 4.18 -17.05
C LEU A 411 3.08 4.20 -16.46
N ARG A 412 3.80 5.32 -16.56
CA ARG A 412 5.19 5.48 -16.05
C ARG A 412 5.31 5.30 -14.54
N LYS A 413 4.35 5.77 -13.75
CA LYS A 413 4.33 5.65 -12.29
C LYS A 413 3.77 4.31 -11.78
N SER A 414 3.16 3.50 -12.66
CA SER A 414 2.54 2.22 -12.30
C SER A 414 3.49 1.01 -12.41
N ARG A 415 3.01 -0.14 -11.91
CA ARG A 415 3.67 -1.45 -12.09
C ARG A 415 3.82 -1.86 -13.55
N VAL A 416 2.97 -1.36 -14.46
CA VAL A 416 3.10 -1.61 -15.90
C VAL A 416 4.49 -1.24 -16.38
N TYR A 417 4.95 -0.03 -16.05
CA TYR A 417 6.24 0.45 -16.51
C TYR A 417 7.41 -0.22 -15.79
N LYS A 418 7.25 -0.59 -14.51
CA LYS A 418 8.22 -1.43 -13.78
C LYS A 418 8.48 -2.74 -14.53
N TYR A 419 7.43 -3.52 -14.81
CA TYR A 419 7.57 -4.80 -15.49
C TYR A 419 7.96 -4.66 -16.97
N PHE A 420 7.51 -3.61 -17.65
CA PHE A 420 8.00 -3.29 -18.98
C PHE A 420 9.50 -2.99 -19.00
N LYS A 421 10.03 -2.23 -18.03
CA LYS A 421 11.48 -1.99 -17.88
C LYS A 421 12.23 -3.30 -17.63
N LEU A 422 11.71 -4.19 -16.80
CA LEU A 422 12.31 -5.51 -16.56
C LEU A 422 12.29 -6.38 -17.83
N TYR A 423 11.20 -6.34 -18.60
CA TYR A 423 11.13 -6.96 -19.93
C TYR A 423 12.20 -6.40 -20.88
N LYS A 424 12.40 -5.08 -20.89
CA LYS A 424 13.45 -4.43 -21.68
C LYS A 424 14.85 -4.87 -21.24
N LYS A 425 15.13 -4.86 -19.94
CA LYS A 425 16.40 -5.36 -19.37
C LYS A 425 16.65 -6.83 -19.74
N ALA A 426 15.60 -7.64 -19.82
CA ALA A 426 15.65 -9.01 -20.30
C ALA A 426 15.70 -9.13 -21.84
N LYS A 427 16.27 -8.15 -22.55
CA LYS A 427 16.43 -8.11 -24.02
C LYS A 427 15.10 -8.16 -24.79
N GLY A 428 14.04 -7.58 -24.23
CA GLY A 428 12.74 -7.42 -24.87
C GLY A 428 12.73 -6.33 -25.95
N ARG A 429 12.34 -6.65 -27.18
CA ARG A 429 12.35 -5.69 -28.30
C ARG A 429 11.07 -4.85 -28.42
N LYS A 430 9.93 -5.37 -27.96
CA LYS A 430 8.62 -4.73 -28.11
C LYS A 430 8.52 -3.39 -27.37
N ARG A 431 7.88 -2.37 -27.96
CA ARG A 431 7.62 -1.06 -27.31
C ARG A 431 6.35 -1.10 -26.45
N LEU A 432 6.24 -0.23 -25.44
CA LEU A 432 5.06 -0.19 -24.56
C LEU A 432 3.76 0.08 -25.35
N SER A 433 3.81 0.97 -26.35
CA SER A 433 2.68 1.23 -27.25
C SER A 433 2.19 -0.02 -27.96
N SER A 434 3.10 -0.94 -28.32
CA SER A 434 2.74 -2.22 -28.91
C SER A 434 2.07 -3.15 -27.89
N PHE A 435 2.42 -3.10 -26.60
CA PHE A 435 1.70 -3.85 -25.56
C PHE A 435 0.26 -3.34 -25.41
N LEU A 436 0.08 -2.02 -25.40
CA LEU A 436 -1.25 -1.40 -25.37
C LEU A 436 -2.07 -1.81 -26.60
N LYS A 437 -1.48 -1.76 -27.81
CA LYS A 437 -2.15 -2.17 -29.06
C LYS A 437 -2.64 -3.62 -29.01
N ASP A 438 -1.83 -4.54 -28.51
CA ASP A 438 -2.23 -5.96 -28.36
C ASP A 438 -3.42 -6.14 -27.40
N MET A 439 -3.57 -5.23 -26.42
CA MET A 439 -4.71 -5.20 -25.51
C MET A 439 -5.93 -4.46 -26.11
N GLY A 440 -5.85 -4.02 -27.37
CA GLY A 440 -6.89 -3.21 -28.01
C GLY A 440 -6.94 -1.76 -27.52
N ILE A 441 -5.88 -1.29 -26.86
CA ILE A 441 -5.76 0.06 -26.32
C ILE A 441 -4.89 0.88 -27.26
N SER A 442 -5.40 2.00 -27.75
CA SER A 442 -4.71 2.89 -28.67
C SER A 442 -4.62 4.31 -28.13
N LYS A 443 -3.73 5.11 -28.72
CA LYS A 443 -3.60 6.52 -28.36
C LYS A 443 -4.82 7.29 -28.90
N TYR A 444 -5.57 7.91 -28.00
CA TYR A 444 -6.68 8.77 -28.37
C TYR A 444 -6.18 10.11 -28.90
N LYS A 445 -6.58 10.46 -30.13
CA LYS A 445 -6.11 11.67 -30.83
C LYS A 445 -6.76 12.98 -30.34
N GLY A 446 -7.83 12.90 -29.55
CA GLY A 446 -8.56 14.08 -29.07
C GLY A 446 -8.01 14.73 -27.80
N TYR A 447 -7.01 14.14 -27.14
CA TYR A 447 -6.53 14.59 -25.83
C TYR A 447 -5.16 15.32 -25.88
N VAL A 448 -4.90 16.18 -24.89
CA VAL A 448 -3.66 17.00 -24.82
C VAL A 448 -2.43 16.15 -24.49
N ALA A 449 -2.62 15.13 -23.68
CA ALA A 449 -1.60 14.18 -23.28
C ALA A 449 -1.72 12.86 -24.06
N ASP A 450 -0.64 12.08 -24.08
CA ASP A 450 -0.63 10.67 -24.48
C ASP A 450 -1.61 9.88 -23.62
N THR A 451 -2.87 9.90 -24.02
CA THR A 451 -3.99 9.23 -23.37
C THR A 451 -4.39 8.05 -24.24
N PHE A 452 -4.74 6.96 -23.61
CA PHE A 452 -4.92 5.66 -24.22
C PHE A 452 -6.27 5.09 -23.79
N ILE A 453 -7.06 4.67 -24.78
CA ILE A 453 -8.41 4.13 -24.58
C ILE A 453 -8.59 2.89 -25.45
N ILE A 454 -9.63 2.10 -25.16
CA ILE A 454 -10.11 1.11 -26.14
C ILE A 454 -10.92 1.84 -27.22
N GLU A 455 -10.49 1.70 -28.47
CA GLU A 455 -11.06 2.37 -29.65
C GLU A 455 -12.50 1.94 -29.95
N ASP A 456 -12.81 0.64 -29.76
CA ASP A 456 -14.15 0.12 -30.02
C ASP A 456 -15.11 0.53 -28.90
N ALA A 457 -15.98 1.50 -29.19
CA ALA A 457 -16.98 2.00 -28.27
C ALA A 457 -17.90 0.88 -27.74
N ARG A 458 -18.15 -0.19 -28.51
CA ARG A 458 -18.98 -1.33 -28.09
C ARG A 458 -18.39 -2.05 -26.89
N ILE A 459 -17.07 -2.09 -26.79
CA ILE A 459 -16.37 -2.70 -25.65
C ILE A 459 -16.63 -1.91 -24.37
N ASN A 460 -16.85 -0.59 -24.48
CA ASN A 460 -17.11 0.30 -23.36
C ASN A 460 -18.60 0.41 -22.99
N GLN A 461 -19.52 -0.17 -23.78
CA GLN A 461 -20.97 -0.07 -23.54
C GLN A 461 -21.40 -0.76 -22.23
N THR A 462 -20.85 -1.94 -21.95
CA THR A 462 -21.15 -2.69 -20.71
C THR A 462 -19.89 -3.27 -20.09
N TYR A 463 -19.87 -3.32 -18.75
CA TYR A 463 -18.74 -3.88 -18.01
C TYR A 463 -18.51 -5.36 -18.33
N ASN A 464 -19.56 -6.13 -18.63
CA ASN A 464 -19.43 -7.53 -19.02
C ASN A 464 -18.66 -7.70 -20.33
N ILE A 465 -18.90 -6.86 -21.33
CA ILE A 465 -18.16 -6.90 -22.61
C ILE A 465 -16.70 -6.50 -22.37
N LEU A 466 -16.46 -5.44 -21.58
CA LEU A 466 -15.12 -5.01 -21.21
C LEU A 466 -14.31 -6.11 -20.52
N PHE A 467 -14.92 -6.78 -19.53
CA PHE A 467 -14.28 -7.85 -18.78
C PHE A 467 -13.97 -9.06 -19.65
N LYS A 468 -14.92 -9.45 -20.52
CA LYS A 468 -14.72 -10.52 -21.50
C LYS A 468 -13.57 -10.19 -22.46
N HIS A 469 -13.51 -8.96 -22.98
CA HIS A 469 -12.41 -8.49 -23.83
C HIS A 469 -11.05 -8.63 -23.14
N PHE A 470 -10.91 -8.13 -21.92
CA PHE A 470 -9.63 -8.23 -21.20
C PHE A 470 -9.24 -9.67 -20.88
N TYR A 471 -10.20 -10.51 -20.51
CA TYR A 471 -9.97 -11.93 -20.29
C TYR A 471 -9.45 -12.63 -21.56
N GLU A 472 -10.07 -12.36 -22.71
CA GLU A 472 -9.65 -12.91 -24.01
C GLU A 472 -8.28 -12.38 -24.44
N LYS A 473 -8.02 -11.08 -24.26
CA LYS A 473 -6.70 -10.49 -24.55
C LYS A 473 -5.61 -11.05 -23.66
N LEU A 474 -5.88 -11.33 -22.38
CA LEU A 474 -4.91 -11.99 -21.50
C LEU A 474 -4.61 -13.41 -22.00
N LEU A 475 -5.63 -14.22 -22.30
CA LEU A 475 -5.44 -15.57 -22.84
C LEU A 475 -4.64 -15.58 -24.15
N LEU A 476 -4.90 -14.61 -25.04
CA LEU A 476 -4.20 -14.50 -26.32
C LEU A 476 -2.72 -14.12 -26.16
N ASN A 477 -2.41 -13.21 -25.23
CA ASN A 477 -1.08 -12.61 -25.10
C ASN A 477 -0.15 -13.37 -24.13
N ILE A 478 -0.73 -14.15 -23.22
CA ILE A 478 -0.01 -15.06 -22.33
C ILE A 478 0.22 -16.37 -23.07
N ARG A 479 1.49 -16.77 -23.24
CA ARG A 479 1.87 -17.99 -23.99
C ARG A 479 2.25 -19.14 -23.07
N ASN A 480 2.57 -18.87 -21.81
CA ASN A 480 2.81 -19.92 -20.84
C ASN A 480 1.53 -20.75 -20.63
N LYS A 481 1.57 -22.05 -20.96
CA LYS A 481 0.41 -22.95 -20.91
C LYS A 481 -0.15 -23.08 -19.48
N ILE A 482 0.73 -23.23 -18.48
CA ILE A 482 0.33 -23.34 -17.06
C ILE A 482 -0.46 -22.10 -16.64
N VAL A 483 0.00 -20.91 -17.04
CA VAL A 483 -0.70 -19.66 -16.75
C VAL A 483 -2.04 -19.57 -17.48
N GLN A 484 -2.09 -19.93 -18.76
CA GLN A 484 -3.35 -19.96 -19.50
C GLN A 484 -4.37 -20.90 -18.84
N ASP A 485 -3.93 -22.08 -18.41
CA ASP A 485 -4.80 -23.07 -17.78
C ASP A 485 -5.33 -22.57 -16.43
N LYS A 486 -4.50 -21.84 -15.68
CA LYS A 486 -4.94 -21.13 -14.47
C LYS A 486 -5.97 -20.04 -14.78
N ILE A 487 -5.77 -19.25 -15.84
CA ILE A 487 -6.75 -18.25 -16.27
C ILE A 487 -8.09 -18.93 -16.64
N ARG A 488 -8.04 -20.03 -17.41
CA ARG A 488 -9.22 -20.82 -17.79
C ARG A 488 -9.93 -21.39 -16.57
N LYS A 489 -9.20 -22.03 -15.66
CA LYS A 489 -9.72 -22.62 -14.41
C LYS A 489 -10.44 -21.58 -13.55
N ASN A 490 -9.92 -20.36 -13.50
CA ASN A 490 -10.49 -19.28 -12.69
C ASN A 490 -11.44 -18.35 -13.47
N LYS A 491 -11.87 -18.69 -14.70
CA LYS A 491 -12.70 -17.83 -15.58
C LYS A 491 -13.90 -17.19 -14.88
N LYS A 492 -14.69 -17.98 -14.15
CA LYS A 492 -15.90 -17.52 -13.47
C LYS A 492 -15.58 -16.50 -12.38
N GLU A 493 -14.59 -16.79 -11.53
CA GLU A 493 -14.13 -15.91 -10.46
C GLU A 493 -13.55 -14.60 -11.04
N ILE A 494 -12.74 -14.69 -12.10
CA ILE A 494 -12.14 -13.52 -12.76
C ILE A 494 -13.24 -12.59 -13.31
N LEU A 495 -14.17 -13.12 -14.12
CA LEU A 495 -15.15 -12.31 -14.83
C LEU A 495 -16.28 -11.81 -13.93
N LYS A 496 -16.71 -12.61 -12.95
CA LYS A 496 -17.88 -12.30 -12.11
C LYS A 496 -17.53 -11.71 -10.75
N ASP A 497 -16.28 -11.79 -10.32
CA ASP A 497 -15.86 -11.27 -9.00
C ASP A 497 -14.66 -10.33 -9.08
N LEU A 498 -13.49 -10.81 -9.50
CA LEU A 498 -12.24 -10.06 -9.37
C LEU A 498 -12.19 -8.82 -10.28
N PHE A 499 -12.50 -8.94 -11.58
CA PHE A 499 -12.55 -7.78 -12.47
C PHE A 499 -13.61 -6.74 -12.05
N PRO A 500 -14.87 -7.13 -11.75
CA PRO A 500 -15.85 -6.22 -11.20
C PRO A 500 -15.38 -5.48 -9.95
N LYS A 501 -14.79 -6.19 -8.99
CA LYS A 501 -14.30 -5.59 -7.74
C LYS A 501 -13.10 -4.67 -7.96
N ILE A 502 -12.13 -5.05 -8.79
CA ILE A 502 -11.01 -4.16 -9.17
C ILE A 502 -11.54 -2.86 -9.79
N LYS A 503 -12.57 -2.94 -10.64
CA LYS A 503 -13.19 -1.77 -11.24
C LYS A 503 -14.06 -0.97 -10.24
N LYS A 504 -14.83 -1.64 -9.38
CA LYS A 504 -15.69 -0.99 -8.37
C LYS A 504 -14.85 -0.27 -7.32
N ASN A 505 -13.74 -0.86 -6.91
CA ASN A 505 -12.78 -0.31 -5.94
C ASN A 505 -11.82 0.70 -6.59
N ASN A 506 -12.27 1.42 -7.63
CA ASN A 506 -11.58 2.58 -8.22
C ASN A 506 -11.65 3.80 -7.26
N LEU A 507 -11.06 3.63 -6.08
CA LEU A 507 -10.87 4.71 -5.13
C LEU A 507 -9.63 5.51 -5.54
N LEU A 508 -9.63 6.80 -5.18
CA LEU A 508 -8.40 7.60 -5.23
C LEU A 508 -7.33 6.87 -4.42
N ASN A 509 -6.12 6.78 -4.96
CA ASN A 509 -4.98 6.31 -4.19
C ASN A 509 -4.46 7.51 -3.41
N VAL A 510 -4.89 7.66 -2.16
CA VAL A 510 -4.35 8.67 -1.25
C VAL A 510 -2.93 8.25 -0.90
N ASN A 511 -1.94 9.00 -1.40
CA ASN A 511 -0.53 8.81 -1.02
C ASN A 511 -0.11 9.97 -0.14
N TYR A 512 0.58 9.63 0.95
CA TYR A 512 1.21 10.59 1.83
C TYR A 512 2.62 10.81 1.32
N ASP A 513 2.86 11.93 0.66
CA ASP A 513 4.19 12.24 0.15
C ASP A 513 4.59 13.62 0.67
N ASN A 514 5.53 13.61 1.62
CA ASN A 514 6.13 14.80 2.22
C ASN A 514 6.98 15.61 1.22
N SER A 515 7.36 15.01 0.10
CA SER A 515 8.13 15.66 -0.96
C SER A 515 7.24 16.49 -1.90
N TYR A 516 5.92 16.25 -1.93
CA TYR A 516 5.02 17.29 -2.42
C TYR A 516 5.10 18.43 -1.43
N MET A 517 5.95 19.41 -1.73
CA MET A 517 5.78 20.76 -1.21
C MET A 517 4.32 21.11 -1.44
N TYR A 518 3.55 21.08 -0.35
CA TYR A 518 2.14 21.40 -0.35
C TYR A 518 1.96 22.63 -1.22
N ASP A 519 1.12 22.48 -2.25
CA ASP A 519 0.95 23.43 -3.36
C ASP A 519 1.23 24.85 -2.86
N VAL A 520 2.30 25.50 -3.34
CA VAL A 520 2.84 26.81 -2.85
C VAL A 520 1.74 27.88 -2.70
N LYS A 521 0.60 27.64 -3.33
CA LYS A 521 -0.66 28.36 -3.15
C LYS A 521 -1.13 28.44 -1.70
N PHE A 522 -0.99 27.41 -0.87
CA PHE A 522 -1.50 27.39 0.50
C PHE A 522 -0.42 27.73 1.51
N GLU A 523 -0.77 28.60 2.46
CA GLU A 523 0.14 29.04 3.52
C GLU A 523 -0.11 28.23 4.79
N ARG A 524 0.92 28.05 5.63
CA ARG A 524 0.78 27.47 6.98
C ARG A 524 0.14 26.06 7.04
N ILE A 525 0.33 25.23 6.02
CA ILE A 525 -0.10 23.83 6.04
C ILE A 525 0.64 23.09 7.17
N THR A 526 -0.12 22.51 8.09
CA THR A 526 0.40 21.73 9.23
C THR A 526 0.07 20.24 9.08
N ALA A 527 0.58 19.40 9.99
CA ALA A 527 0.35 17.96 9.97
C ALA A 527 -1.15 17.57 9.99
N ARG A 528 -1.98 18.35 10.70
CA ARG A 528 -3.43 18.13 10.83
C ARG A 528 -4.18 18.29 9.51
N ASN A 529 -3.62 19.07 8.59
CA ASN A 529 -4.22 19.35 7.29
C ASN A 529 -3.97 18.22 6.29
N ILE A 530 -3.06 17.29 6.59
CA ILE A 530 -2.64 16.24 5.66
C ILE A 530 -3.53 15.02 5.82
N ILE A 531 -4.18 14.61 4.73
CA ILE A 531 -4.98 13.39 4.72
C ILE A 531 -4.07 12.20 4.43
N ARG A 532 -3.97 11.32 5.42
CA ARG A 532 -2.94 10.27 5.48
C ARG A 532 -3.28 9.02 4.66
N ASN A 533 -4.57 8.71 4.51
CA ASN A 533 -5.06 7.56 3.74
C ASN A 533 -6.57 7.66 3.44
N ASP A 534 -7.09 6.67 2.71
CA ASP A 534 -8.48 6.59 2.28
C ASP A 534 -9.49 6.59 3.45
N THR A 535 -9.16 5.93 4.56
CA THR A 535 -10.04 5.88 5.75
C THR A 535 -10.12 7.25 6.43
N HIS A 536 -8.99 7.95 6.55
CA HIS A 536 -8.95 9.32 7.05
C HIS A 536 -9.79 10.26 6.18
N TRP A 537 -9.61 10.19 4.84
CA TRP A 537 -10.41 10.93 3.88
C TRP A 537 -11.92 10.66 4.05
N ALA A 538 -12.30 9.38 4.04
CA ALA A 538 -13.70 8.96 4.13
C ALA A 538 -14.34 9.41 5.45
N TYR A 539 -13.61 9.30 6.56
CA TYR A 539 -14.08 9.75 7.86
C TYR A 539 -14.34 11.25 7.90
N LEU A 540 -13.33 12.08 7.61
CA LEU A 540 -13.47 13.55 7.70
C LEU A 540 -14.59 14.05 6.79
N PHE A 541 -14.59 13.59 5.53
CA PHE A 541 -15.61 13.98 4.57
C PHE A 541 -17.01 13.63 5.08
N ARG A 542 -17.25 12.39 5.54
CA ARG A 542 -18.57 11.98 6.03
C ARG A 542 -18.95 12.64 7.35
N HIS A 543 -17.99 12.85 8.24
CA HIS A 543 -18.22 13.58 9.50
C HIS A 543 -18.78 14.98 9.24
N ILE A 544 -18.20 15.71 8.29
CA ILE A 544 -18.67 17.04 7.92
C ILE A 544 -19.95 16.97 7.10
N PHE A 545 -20.02 16.09 6.10
CA PHE A 545 -21.15 16.01 5.17
C PHE A 545 -22.45 15.58 5.85
N GLU A 546 -22.42 14.58 6.74
CA GLU A 546 -23.60 14.04 7.41
C GLU A 546 -24.11 14.93 8.54
N ASN A 547 -23.25 15.78 9.12
CA ASN A 547 -23.67 16.70 10.16
C ASN A 547 -24.51 17.84 9.55
N LYS A 548 -25.83 17.80 9.74
CA LYS A 548 -26.74 18.78 9.12
C LYS A 548 -26.49 20.22 9.58
N ASN A 549 -25.82 20.41 10.73
CA ASN A 549 -25.58 21.72 11.31
C ASN A 549 -24.26 22.36 10.85
N THR A 550 -23.34 21.62 10.22
CA THR A 550 -22.01 22.14 9.84
C THR A 550 -22.00 22.90 8.53
N TRP A 551 -23.00 22.71 7.66
CA TRP A 551 -23.04 23.36 6.34
C TRP A 551 -24.47 23.56 5.81
N ASP A 552 -24.63 24.60 4.99
CA ASP A 552 -25.86 24.95 4.27
C ASP A 552 -25.65 24.99 2.75
N ALA A 553 -24.41 25.19 2.29
CA ALA A 553 -24.05 25.10 0.88
C ALA A 553 -22.75 24.29 0.68
N LEU A 554 -22.63 23.60 -0.45
CA LEU A 554 -21.46 22.82 -0.85
C LEU A 554 -21.04 23.19 -2.27
N TYR A 555 -19.80 23.62 -2.44
CA TYR A 555 -19.21 23.91 -3.74
C TYR A 555 -18.15 22.86 -4.07
N THR A 556 -18.21 22.25 -5.25
CA THR A 556 -17.23 21.21 -5.61
C THR A 556 -16.76 21.29 -7.06
N ILE A 557 -15.47 21.04 -7.23
CA ILE A 557 -14.85 20.69 -8.49
C ILE A 557 -14.49 19.20 -8.39
N SER A 558 -15.14 18.35 -9.17
CA SER A 558 -14.89 16.90 -9.15
C SER A 558 -15.08 16.29 -10.53
N GLU A 559 -14.42 15.16 -10.82
CA GLU A 559 -14.53 14.54 -12.16
C GLU A 559 -15.98 14.33 -12.59
N MET A 560 -16.80 13.76 -11.70
CA MET A 560 -18.18 13.38 -12.05
C MET A 560 -19.22 13.73 -10.99
N GLY A 561 -18.84 14.23 -9.81
CA GLY A 561 -19.78 14.47 -8.70
C GLY A 561 -20.49 13.23 -8.16
N ARG A 562 -20.13 12.01 -8.60
CA ARG A 562 -20.80 10.74 -8.24
C ARG A 562 -20.92 10.52 -6.73
N PHE A 563 -19.97 11.05 -5.98
CA PHE A 563 -19.92 10.93 -4.52
C PHE A 563 -20.99 11.76 -3.80
N LEU A 564 -21.79 12.60 -4.47
CA LEU A 564 -22.86 13.40 -3.85
C LEU A 564 -24.27 12.87 -4.16
N PHE A 565 -24.41 12.03 -5.17
CA PHE A 565 -25.72 11.66 -5.73
C PHE A 565 -26.04 10.19 -5.60
N LYS A 566 -25.51 9.56 -4.55
CA LYS A 566 -26.01 8.26 -4.13
C LYS A 566 -27.37 8.45 -3.45
N PRO A 567 -28.35 7.54 -3.63
CA PRO A 567 -29.67 7.66 -3.00
C PRO A 567 -29.59 7.88 -1.47
N GLU A 568 -28.66 7.17 -0.83
CA GLU A 568 -28.30 7.28 0.59
C GLU A 568 -27.84 8.68 1.03
N GLN A 569 -27.47 9.57 0.11
CA GLN A 569 -27.02 10.93 0.43
C GLN A 569 -28.12 11.98 0.35
N ALA A 570 -29.27 11.65 -0.24
CA ALA A 570 -30.39 12.57 -0.42
C ALA A 570 -30.90 13.15 0.90
N GLU A 571 -30.90 12.35 1.96
CA GLU A 571 -31.35 12.78 3.29
C GLU A 571 -30.44 13.85 3.91
N PHE A 572 -29.12 13.77 3.70
CA PHE A 572 -28.15 14.73 4.23
C PHE A 572 -28.11 16.04 3.44
N ILE A 573 -28.44 15.95 2.15
CA ILE A 573 -28.55 17.11 1.26
C ILE A 573 -29.82 17.90 1.59
N GLY A 574 -30.98 17.26 1.70
CA GLY A 574 -32.23 17.91 2.13
C GLY A 574 -32.52 19.22 1.37
N LYS A 575 -32.58 20.34 2.09
CA LYS A 575 -32.80 21.70 1.53
C LYS A 575 -31.51 22.49 1.25
N LYS A 576 -30.34 21.86 1.39
CA LYS A 576 -29.03 22.51 1.23
C LYS A 576 -28.73 22.81 -0.24
N GLN A 577 -27.89 23.81 -0.47
CA GLN A 577 -27.51 24.23 -1.82
C GLN A 577 -26.22 23.54 -2.25
N ILE A 578 -26.12 23.21 -3.54
CA ILE A 578 -24.95 22.55 -4.10
C ILE A 578 -24.58 23.26 -5.41
N GLU A 579 -23.29 23.48 -5.66
CA GLU A 579 -22.79 23.84 -6.98
C GLU A 579 -21.67 22.90 -7.40
N ILE A 580 -21.73 22.43 -8.65
CA ILE A 580 -20.85 21.38 -9.13
C ILE A 580 -20.26 21.77 -10.46
N ILE A 581 -18.93 21.70 -10.52
CA ILE A 581 -18.16 21.79 -11.75
C ILE A 581 -17.61 20.40 -12.02
N ALA A 582 -18.28 19.71 -12.94
CA ALA A 582 -17.92 18.37 -13.38
C ALA A 582 -16.98 18.42 -14.59
N SER A 583 -16.17 17.39 -14.75
CA SER A 583 -15.45 17.17 -16.00
C SER A 583 -16.43 16.64 -17.06
N SER A 584 -16.38 17.19 -18.27
CA SER A 584 -17.00 16.59 -19.45
C SER A 584 -15.99 15.70 -20.14
N PHE A 585 -16.38 14.46 -20.37
CA PHE A 585 -15.67 13.53 -21.24
C PHE A 585 -16.34 13.56 -22.61
N ASP A 586 -15.55 13.66 -23.69
CA ASP A 586 -16.04 13.61 -25.08
C ASP A 586 -16.58 12.21 -25.48
N ILE A 587 -16.63 11.26 -24.54
CA ILE A 587 -17.17 9.92 -24.73
C ILE A 587 -18.65 9.99 -24.34
N GLU A 588 -19.52 10.14 -25.35
CA GLU A 588 -20.97 10.40 -25.25
C GLU A 588 -21.80 9.43 -24.38
N ASP A 589 -21.21 8.37 -23.81
CA ASP A 589 -21.92 7.31 -23.08
C ASP A 589 -21.73 7.28 -21.56
N GLN A 590 -20.63 7.80 -20.99
CA GLN A 590 -20.44 7.71 -19.52
C GLN A 590 -21.28 8.73 -18.74
N GLU A 591 -21.70 9.82 -19.38
CA GLU A 591 -22.50 10.89 -18.76
C GLU A 591 -23.98 10.52 -18.59
N ARG A 592 -24.50 9.54 -19.35
CA ARG A 592 -25.95 9.19 -19.35
C ARG A 592 -26.42 8.48 -18.07
N LYS A 593 -25.52 8.03 -17.19
CA LYS A 593 -25.87 7.15 -16.06
C LYS A 593 -26.05 7.84 -14.70
N ILE A 594 -25.71 9.11 -14.55
CA ILE A 594 -25.94 9.81 -13.27
C ILE A 594 -27.31 10.50 -13.35
N ASN A 595 -28.27 9.99 -12.58
CA ASN A 595 -29.59 10.59 -12.49
C ASN A 595 -29.55 11.80 -11.54
N TRP A 596 -29.30 12.98 -12.10
CA TRP A 596 -29.29 14.25 -11.36
C TRP A 596 -30.70 14.75 -11.02
N LYS A 597 -31.75 14.17 -11.61
CA LYS A 597 -33.13 14.65 -11.46
C LYS A 597 -33.56 14.82 -10.00
N PRO A 598 -33.26 13.88 -9.07
CA PRO A 598 -33.66 14.02 -7.68
C PRO A 598 -33.03 15.23 -6.96
N PHE A 599 -31.90 15.72 -7.45
CA PHE A 599 -31.10 16.77 -6.78
C PHE A 599 -31.11 18.10 -7.53
N ARG A 600 -31.92 18.20 -8.60
CA ARG A 600 -32.00 19.38 -9.48
C ARG A 600 -32.34 20.66 -8.70
N ASN A 601 -33.16 20.52 -7.66
CA ASN A 601 -33.59 21.65 -6.83
C ASN A 601 -32.51 22.13 -5.87
N ASN A 602 -31.57 21.26 -5.48
CA ASN A 602 -30.42 21.60 -4.67
C ASN A 602 -29.33 22.31 -5.47
N LEU A 603 -29.25 22.05 -6.78
CA LEU A 603 -28.24 22.66 -7.65
C LEU A 603 -28.55 24.15 -7.89
N ILE A 604 -27.58 25.02 -7.55
CA ILE A 604 -27.66 26.47 -7.77
C ILE A 604 -27.85 26.77 -9.26
N SER A 605 -27.01 26.19 -10.12
CA SER A 605 -27.13 26.31 -11.58
C SER A 605 -28.23 25.42 -12.20
N LYS A 606 -29.06 24.73 -11.40
CA LYS A 606 -30.10 23.75 -11.80
C LYS A 606 -29.60 22.53 -12.58
N LYS A 607 -28.33 22.51 -12.96
CA LYS A 607 -27.60 21.40 -13.57
C LYS A 607 -26.12 21.58 -13.21
N PRO A 608 -25.32 20.48 -13.17
CA PRO A 608 -23.88 20.60 -13.02
C PRO A 608 -23.31 21.42 -14.18
N LEU A 609 -22.41 22.34 -13.86
CA LEU A 609 -21.58 23.00 -14.86
C LEU A 609 -20.52 22.03 -15.33
N LYS A 610 -20.12 22.15 -16.60
CA LYS A 610 -19.17 21.23 -17.21
C LYS A 610 -17.96 21.98 -17.74
N LEU A 611 -16.80 21.40 -17.48
CA LEU A 611 -15.54 21.80 -18.11
C LEU A 611 -14.93 20.60 -18.82
N PRO A 612 -14.32 20.79 -20.00
CA PRO A 612 -13.49 19.75 -20.57
C PRO A 612 -12.47 19.25 -19.56
N TRP A 613 -12.32 17.92 -19.44
CA TRP A 613 -11.48 17.33 -18.39
C TRP A 613 -10.03 17.86 -18.39
N TRP A 614 -9.49 18.30 -19.53
CA TRP A 614 -8.13 18.88 -19.60
C TRP A 614 -8.02 20.28 -18.97
N LEU A 615 -9.13 20.98 -18.77
CA LEU A 615 -9.24 22.19 -17.96
C LEU A 615 -9.68 21.88 -16.52
N HIS A 616 -9.92 20.61 -16.20
CA HIS A 616 -10.41 20.10 -14.93
C HIS A 616 -9.30 19.35 -14.17
N ASN A 617 -8.27 20.09 -13.71
CA ASN A 617 -7.12 19.47 -13.05
C ASN A 617 -7.14 19.65 -11.53
N GLN A 618 -7.82 20.67 -11.02
CA GLN A 618 -7.94 20.90 -9.58
C GLN A 618 -9.25 20.33 -9.08
N HIS A 619 -9.19 19.63 -7.96
CA HIS A 619 -10.34 19.00 -7.33
C HIS A 619 -10.50 19.57 -5.94
N LEU A 620 -11.74 19.95 -5.62
CA LEU A 620 -12.04 20.45 -4.29
C LEU A 620 -13.48 20.21 -3.86
N VAL A 621 -13.68 20.26 -2.56
CA VAL A 621 -14.98 20.38 -1.91
C VAL A 621 -14.87 21.50 -0.89
N LEU A 622 -15.81 22.45 -0.92
CA LEU A 622 -15.93 23.54 0.04
C LEU A 622 -17.29 23.46 0.72
N PHE A 623 -17.28 23.47 2.04
CA PHE A 623 -18.46 23.51 2.88
C PHE A 623 -18.65 24.94 3.40
N LEU A 624 -19.85 25.49 3.20
CA LEU A 624 -20.23 26.83 3.60
C LEU A 624 -21.43 26.79 4.54
N LYS A 625 -21.47 27.69 5.52
CA LYS A 625 -22.57 27.82 6.50
C LYS A 625 -23.17 29.21 6.42
N LYS A 626 -24.49 29.34 6.57
CA LYS A 626 -25.15 30.64 6.73
C LYS A 626 -24.74 31.25 8.06
N SER A 627 -24.14 32.43 8.00
CA SER A 627 -23.84 33.24 9.18
C SER A 627 -25.10 33.95 9.67
N LYS A 628 -25.24 34.04 11.01
CA LYS A 628 -26.28 34.84 11.66
C LYS A 628 -25.91 36.33 11.77
N SER A 629 -24.62 36.66 11.68
CA SER A 629 -24.11 38.03 11.71
C SER A 629 -23.40 38.39 10.40
N LYS A 630 -23.57 39.63 9.92
CA LYS A 630 -22.75 40.18 8.84
C LYS A 630 -21.38 40.54 9.43
N ASN A 631 -20.41 39.65 9.31
CA ASN A 631 -19.00 39.93 9.64
C ASN A 631 -18.21 40.19 8.34
N GLU A 632 -16.98 40.70 8.44
CA GLU A 632 -16.12 40.95 7.26
C GLU A 632 -15.84 39.68 6.42
N ASN A 633 -15.90 38.50 7.04
CA ASN A 633 -15.65 37.21 6.38
C ASN A 633 -16.89 36.58 5.71
N THR A 634 -18.00 37.32 5.61
CA THR A 634 -19.25 36.79 5.03
C THR A 634 -19.36 37.13 3.55
N LEU A 635 -19.57 36.12 2.69
CA LEU A 635 -19.82 36.31 1.26
C LEU A 635 -21.13 37.08 1.01
N LYS A 636 -21.36 37.57 -0.22
CA LYS A 636 -22.55 38.35 -0.67
C LYS A 636 -23.94 37.74 -0.34
N HIS A 637 -24.01 36.57 0.28
CA HIS A 637 -25.24 35.86 0.69
C HIS A 637 -25.22 35.40 2.16
N ASN A 638 -24.50 36.08 3.04
CA ASN A 638 -24.31 35.68 4.44
C ASN A 638 -23.78 34.23 4.57
N LEU A 639 -22.90 33.78 3.67
CA LEU A 639 -22.25 32.48 3.76
C LEU A 639 -20.82 32.64 4.28
N GLU A 640 -20.46 31.80 5.23
CA GLU A 640 -19.13 31.69 5.83
C GLU A 640 -18.49 30.37 5.39
N LEU A 641 -17.20 30.41 5.03
CA LEU A 641 -16.43 29.21 4.70
C LEU A 641 -16.11 28.44 5.99
N LYS A 642 -16.31 27.11 6.00
CA LYS A 642 -16.05 26.29 7.19
C LYS A 642 -14.96 25.26 6.97
N TYR A 643 -15.06 24.49 5.89
CA TYR A 643 -14.13 23.40 5.63
C TYR A 643 -13.87 23.23 4.14
N GLY A 644 -12.66 22.77 3.82
CA GLY A 644 -12.19 22.54 2.46
C GLY A 644 -11.49 21.19 2.35
N PHE A 645 -11.72 20.50 1.24
CA PHE A 645 -10.89 19.39 0.78
C PHE A 645 -10.27 19.78 -0.56
N TYR A 646 -8.97 19.58 -0.75
CA TYR A 646 -8.28 19.95 -1.99
C TYR A 646 -7.30 18.87 -2.43
N PHE A 647 -7.22 18.63 -3.74
CA PHE A 647 -6.07 17.95 -4.36
C PHE A 647 -5.91 18.37 -5.83
N ASP A 648 -4.67 18.36 -6.33
CA ASP A 648 -4.40 18.45 -7.78
C ASP A 648 -4.37 17.02 -8.35
N SER A 649 -5.21 16.76 -9.35
CA SER A 649 -5.17 15.54 -10.15
C SER A 649 -5.09 15.93 -11.61
N ARG A 650 -3.87 15.88 -12.15
CA ARG A 650 -3.64 16.11 -13.58
C ARG A 650 -3.91 14.84 -14.36
N LEU A 651 -4.61 15.00 -15.48
CA LEU A 651 -4.82 13.94 -16.45
C LEU A 651 -5.52 12.69 -15.88
N LEU A 652 -6.40 12.83 -14.89
CA LEU A 652 -7.07 11.71 -14.21
C LEU A 652 -6.11 10.83 -13.39
N ASN A 653 -4.96 11.37 -12.97
CA ASN A 653 -4.08 10.66 -12.06
C ASN A 653 -4.82 10.35 -10.75
N ARG A 654 -4.95 9.06 -10.43
CA ARG A 654 -5.62 8.61 -9.20
C ARG A 654 -4.74 8.73 -7.96
N ASP A 655 -3.44 8.86 -8.17
CA ASP A 655 -2.48 9.08 -7.09
C ASP A 655 -2.51 10.55 -6.69
N VAL A 656 -3.12 10.81 -5.52
CA VAL A 656 -3.36 12.17 -5.02
C VAL A 656 -2.85 12.30 -3.59
N SER A 657 -2.51 13.52 -3.20
CA SER A 657 -2.13 13.88 -1.83
C SER A 657 -3.11 14.95 -1.36
N PRO A 658 -4.27 14.55 -0.80
CA PRO A 658 -5.33 15.46 -0.47
C PRO A 658 -5.08 16.22 0.84
N LEU A 659 -5.61 17.43 0.89
CA LEU A 659 -5.56 18.33 2.03
C LEU A 659 -6.95 18.54 2.60
N PHE A 660 -7.00 18.62 3.92
CA PHE A 660 -8.10 19.15 4.71
C PHE A 660 -7.74 20.56 5.19
N ILE A 661 -8.60 21.52 4.89
CA ILE A 661 -8.40 22.95 5.15
C ILE A 661 -9.53 23.43 6.06
N ASP A 662 -9.16 24.11 7.14
CA ASP A 662 -10.07 24.65 8.15
C ASP A 662 -9.74 26.09 8.55
N ASP A 663 -8.69 26.69 7.97
CA ASP A 663 -8.31 28.08 8.19
C ASP A 663 -8.87 29.02 7.11
N GLN A 664 -9.25 30.23 7.51
CA GLN A 664 -9.99 31.14 6.64
C GLN A 664 -9.19 31.61 5.42
N ASP A 665 -7.88 31.84 5.57
CA ASP A 665 -7.03 32.33 4.49
C ASP A 665 -6.94 31.32 3.34
N ASN A 666 -6.66 30.05 3.66
CA ASN A 666 -6.61 28.99 2.66
C ASN A 666 -8.00 28.65 2.10
N LEU A 667 -9.06 28.72 2.92
CA LEU A 667 -10.43 28.57 2.43
C LEU A 667 -10.79 29.64 1.40
N ASN A 668 -10.41 30.90 1.62
CA ASN A 668 -10.59 31.99 0.66
C ASN A 668 -9.85 31.71 -0.65
N LYS A 669 -8.61 31.19 -0.59
CA LYS A 669 -7.86 30.76 -1.78
C LYS A 669 -8.57 29.65 -2.54
N MET A 670 -9.11 28.65 -1.84
CA MET A 670 -9.91 27.60 -2.46
C MET A 670 -11.17 28.14 -3.13
N LEU A 671 -11.86 29.11 -2.50
CA LEU A 671 -13.01 29.77 -3.10
C LEU A 671 -12.64 30.51 -4.38
N ASN A 672 -11.49 31.19 -4.41
CA ASN A 672 -11.00 31.85 -5.63
C ASN A 672 -10.72 30.84 -6.76
N ILE A 673 -10.17 29.67 -6.44
CA ILE A 673 -10.01 28.56 -7.40
C ILE A 673 -11.38 28.12 -7.92
N PHE A 674 -12.35 27.90 -7.02
CA PHE A 674 -13.71 27.51 -7.40
C PHE A 674 -14.37 28.53 -8.33
N THR A 675 -14.37 29.81 -7.97
CA THR A 675 -14.95 30.90 -8.77
C THR A 675 -14.30 30.96 -10.15
N SER A 676 -12.98 30.85 -10.25
CA SER A 676 -12.27 30.81 -11.54
C SER A 676 -12.74 29.66 -12.43
N TYR A 677 -12.94 28.46 -11.85
CA TYR A 677 -13.45 27.31 -12.59
C TYR A 677 -14.93 27.48 -12.97
N TRP A 678 -15.72 28.09 -12.09
CA TRP A 678 -17.13 28.33 -12.31
C TRP A 678 -17.35 29.29 -13.49
N ASP A 679 -16.60 30.39 -13.54
CA ASP A 679 -16.62 31.35 -14.65
C ASP A 679 -16.22 30.68 -15.97
N LYS A 680 -15.14 29.89 -15.98
CA LYS A 680 -14.73 29.11 -17.16
C LYS A 680 -15.83 28.15 -17.61
N ALA A 681 -16.48 27.45 -16.68
CA ALA A 681 -17.52 26.47 -16.99
C ALA A 681 -18.79 27.14 -17.55
N LYS A 682 -19.12 28.33 -17.05
CA LYS A 682 -20.20 29.16 -17.59
C LYS A 682 -19.90 29.65 -18.99
N GLN A 683 -18.72 30.23 -19.21
CA GLN A 683 -18.27 30.66 -20.55
C GLN A 683 -18.32 29.50 -21.54
N PHE A 684 -17.78 28.33 -21.16
CA PHE A 684 -17.81 27.14 -22.00
C PHE A 684 -19.25 26.67 -22.34
N SER A 685 -20.17 26.76 -21.38
CA SER A 685 -21.58 26.40 -21.60
C SER A 685 -22.29 27.36 -22.56
N ILE A 686 -21.89 28.63 -22.58
CA ILE A 686 -22.39 29.65 -23.52
C ILE A 686 -21.82 29.39 -24.91
N ASP A 687 -20.50 29.20 -25.03
CA ASP A 687 -19.82 28.92 -26.30
C ASP A 687 -20.37 27.68 -27.01
N LYS A 688 -20.69 26.62 -26.26
CA LYS A 688 -21.27 25.38 -26.82
C LYS A 688 -22.68 25.59 -27.39
N ARG A 689 -23.44 26.55 -26.87
CA ARG A 689 -24.75 26.93 -27.42
C ARG A 689 -24.63 27.77 -28.69
N ILE A 690 -23.51 28.47 -28.86
CA ILE A 690 -23.26 29.36 -30.01
C ILE A 690 -22.68 28.60 -31.22
N LYS A 691 -22.17 27.37 -31.06
CA LYS A 691 -21.51 26.62 -32.15
C LYS A 691 -21.94 25.14 -32.24
N ASN A 692 -22.86 24.84 -33.16
CA ASN A 692 -22.95 23.52 -33.79
C ASN A 692 -22.01 23.46 -35.01
N ALA A 693 -21.47 22.26 -35.26
CA ALA A 693 -20.62 21.80 -36.38
C ALA A 693 -19.12 22.22 -36.46
N GLU A 694 -18.71 23.47 -36.22
CA GLU A 694 -17.28 23.88 -36.46
C GLU A 694 -16.36 23.88 -35.21
N SER A 695 -16.90 23.60 -34.02
CA SER A 695 -16.22 23.96 -32.76
C SER A 695 -14.96 23.15 -32.45
N TYR A 696 -14.82 21.91 -32.93
CA TYR A 696 -13.68 21.06 -32.54
C TYR A 696 -12.34 21.54 -33.13
N LYS A 697 -12.32 21.93 -34.42
CA LYS A 697 -11.13 22.54 -35.05
C LYS A 697 -10.82 23.91 -34.44
N SER A 698 -11.85 24.71 -34.17
CA SER A 698 -11.73 26.04 -33.55
C SER A 698 -11.17 25.97 -32.12
N HIS A 699 -11.66 25.06 -31.28
CA HIS A 699 -11.14 24.85 -29.93
C HIS A 699 -9.71 24.30 -29.94
N ARG A 700 -9.37 23.39 -30.88
CA ARG A 700 -7.99 22.91 -31.07
C ARG A 700 -7.04 24.05 -31.49
N LYS A 701 -7.48 24.96 -32.36
CA LYS A 701 -6.73 26.15 -32.78
C LYS A 701 -6.51 27.12 -31.61
N LYS A 702 -7.59 27.51 -30.92
CA LYS A 702 -7.56 28.41 -29.74
C LYS A 702 -6.72 27.84 -28.59
N ARG A 703 -6.75 26.52 -28.39
CA ARG A 703 -5.87 25.81 -27.44
C ARG A 703 -4.40 25.90 -27.85
N ASN A 704 -4.06 25.67 -29.11
CA ASN A 704 -2.68 25.77 -29.58
C ASN A 704 -2.14 27.20 -29.46
N GLU A 705 -2.99 28.20 -29.66
CA GLU A 705 -2.67 29.61 -29.41
C GLU A 705 -2.41 29.87 -27.91
N LEU A 706 -3.30 29.41 -27.03
CA LEU A 706 -3.11 29.55 -25.57
C LEU A 706 -1.84 28.84 -25.06
N LEU A 707 -1.52 27.65 -25.56
CA LEU A 707 -0.30 26.91 -25.20
C LEU A 707 0.98 27.61 -25.68
N LYS A 708 0.93 28.31 -26.82
CA LYS A 708 2.04 29.18 -27.26
C LYS A 708 2.22 30.35 -26.29
N LEU A 709 1.12 30.99 -25.86
CA LEU A 709 1.16 32.10 -24.89
C LEU A 709 1.67 31.66 -23.51
N THR A 710 1.32 30.45 -23.04
CA THR A 710 1.82 29.92 -21.75
C THR A 710 3.31 29.58 -21.79
N LYS A 711 3.82 29.08 -22.93
CA LYS A 711 5.27 28.86 -23.11
C LYS A 711 6.06 30.18 -23.13
N VAL A 712 5.50 31.22 -23.73
CA VAL A 712 6.11 32.56 -23.76
C VAL A 712 6.19 33.15 -22.35
N SER A 713 5.12 33.08 -21.56
CA SER A 713 5.11 33.56 -20.17
C SER A 713 6.04 32.77 -19.24
N LEU A 714 6.12 31.44 -19.38
CA LEU A 714 7.09 30.63 -18.63
C LEU A 714 8.55 30.97 -18.99
N ASN A 715 8.85 31.23 -20.26
CA ASN A 715 10.19 31.64 -20.68
C ASN A 715 10.54 33.07 -20.23
N LEU A 716 9.56 33.98 -20.15
CA LEU A 716 9.72 35.32 -19.58
C LEU A 716 9.99 35.26 -18.07
N SER A 717 9.27 34.43 -17.32
CA SER A 717 9.51 34.25 -15.88
C SER A 717 10.89 33.64 -15.56
N LYS A 718 11.41 32.77 -16.44
CA LYS A 718 12.77 32.22 -16.30
C LYS A 718 13.86 33.23 -16.63
N LYS A 719 13.58 34.19 -17.52
CA LYS A 719 14.48 35.32 -17.82
C LYS A 719 14.45 36.43 -16.78
N GLN A 720 13.43 36.49 -15.92
CA GLN A 720 13.35 37.43 -14.81
C GLN A 720 13.95 36.86 -13.51
N ASN A 721 14.12 35.54 -13.44
CA ASN A 721 14.74 34.83 -12.31
C ASN A 721 16.17 34.33 -12.63
N GLN A 722 16.71 34.73 -13.77
CA GLN A 722 18.13 34.67 -14.14
C GLN A 722 18.61 36.11 -14.22
#